data_AF-A0A5S9R0D3-F1
#
_entry.id   AF-A0A5S9R0D3-F1
#
_cell.length_a   1.000
_cell.length_b   1.000
_cell.length_c   1.000
_cell.angle_alpha   90.00
_cell.angle_beta   90.00
_cell.angle_gamma   90.00
#
_symmetry.space_group_name_H-M   'P 1'
#
loop_
_entity.id
_entity.type
_entity.pdbx_description
1 polymer ?
#
loop_
_entity_poly.entity_id
_entity_poly.type
_entity_poly.pdbx_seq_one_letter_code
_entity_poly.pdbx_strand_id
1 'polypeptide(L)'
;MQRLFYPLLSLINGAVLFFVVAITLSGCKPPSPPEPPQSPKPSFSVDLDSYRQINTGKTQTRLFAVLKNPESLALTYSWQQLQGSDVLPDLTDKSMLTLGALDVGEYRFQVSATSASGQVASDNITIDVSDDDYSHLALPEVEADLQAQLNNRTFNAEQEPALGHPRLYGSDSYWLAEQHAFEALDESCTMSGYASGEGTVINVKAAWDQRTKGGRVCASNVPTDIALHPDAKQYVNNTIDTSRPPYPSVQMPRLRLLHLIRREQACHRAGRTDCQFTQADVEKVGRALITHEMTRLRNAPRAPDFWKPLYADELGFDADFRFIDAWHGANDRTFMVLEAAPAFKFWTLFLDVFWNSDWLSTEDRDLVGFELEQEISSYLLQIENKHWSLDNGNNWTPVVNAAALHWAILYWHEKPEKARKVLKGVIETNWKHRHYYTDDGGYSEGVSYALTTSYPRLQQQNQLMLAAFGQPLHSVKWLTMRQALPEWILSSTAPDGRALDFGDAWPKQGYSSNLLLEMTVMSELLGIGASVPDACVAKAHFGNVYYDLAFEDPWSVPSALAKDWAGITSMCDLSTTSQKVSLFGEYGLATMRQREPGSTEAAAIATDVNLLLKQTEETFIAVNSVKNNVPHKEMDFAGVIWSAFGERLLSDFAYGEIVRNYFEYDVFERQSNNQYKSHFDHMLGANTLVVPGAFIEYHDDVIAKQRYEYRGQIYGKQGHITQQKLNGVDVLHVNGDDVYGGTNDPKFSRVSATGQLDRFDRWLVPAVDGDYVIIDSFRVKPGNESKVQEFWYTRSDTKTDCVSNRELHSTDVVVSKASDNVMNLNPRCHYLRREVPAEVSATMTGAALNAGKFVTDIPTFFPSDSEFQTDALSMRDGIAQVSMTNVLRKRESRSLFRWVPDNAVSDDVRLFYLHAATPTNGGLQPITIVPNGSCGADTVCFEVTKGTQTTRYTLKQADGHYQMEVIESL
;
A
#
# COMPACT_ATOMS: atom_id res chain seq x y z
N MET A 1 -2.71 51.67 -22.95
CA MET A 1 -3.22 52.78 -23.77
C MET A 1 -2.13 53.23 -24.75
N GLN A 2 -2.52 53.80 -25.90
CA GLN A 2 -1.74 54.03 -27.13
C GLN A 2 -0.47 54.89 -27.04
N ARG A 3 0.52 54.52 -27.89
CA ARG A 3 1.50 55.28 -28.73
C ARG A 3 2.09 56.63 -28.24
N LEU A 4 3.43 56.76 -28.35
CA LEU A 4 4.12 57.74 -29.23
C LEU A 4 5.67 57.58 -29.25
N PHE A 5 6.29 58.21 -30.26
CA PHE A 5 7.59 57.98 -30.92
C PHE A 5 8.74 58.93 -30.45
N TYR A 6 10.00 58.43 -30.45
CA TYR A 6 11.28 59.05 -30.90
C TYR A 6 12.11 60.07 -30.03
N PRO A 7 13.42 60.32 -30.32
CA PRO A 7 14.56 60.07 -29.40
C PRO A 7 15.60 61.26 -29.33
N LEU A 8 16.85 60.97 -28.89
CA LEU A 8 18.16 61.65 -29.07
C LEU A 8 18.84 62.38 -27.87
N LEU A 9 20.12 61.97 -27.69
CA LEU A 9 21.38 62.69 -27.33
C LEU A 9 21.60 63.46 -26.00
N SER A 10 22.59 62.92 -25.25
CA SER A 10 23.87 63.52 -24.81
C SER A 10 24.01 64.50 -23.62
N LEU A 11 24.95 64.12 -22.73
CA LEU A 11 26.02 64.87 -22.03
C LEU A 11 25.79 65.52 -20.63
N ILE A 12 26.63 65.04 -19.68
CA ILE A 12 27.42 65.74 -18.64
C ILE A 12 26.71 66.31 -17.39
N ASN A 13 27.00 65.73 -16.20
CA ASN A 13 27.88 66.32 -15.17
C ASN A 13 28.08 65.37 -13.97
N GLY A 14 29.30 65.31 -13.44
CA GLY A 14 29.74 64.37 -12.40
C GLY A 14 29.84 64.96 -10.99
N ALA A 15 30.35 64.13 -10.07
CA ALA A 15 31.22 64.54 -8.96
C ALA A 15 31.98 63.32 -8.42
N VAL A 16 33.29 63.48 -8.34
CA VAL A 16 34.31 62.56 -7.83
C VAL A 16 34.63 62.98 -6.39
N LEU A 17 34.86 62.00 -5.49
CA LEU A 17 35.61 62.21 -4.25
C LEU A 17 36.81 61.26 -4.20
N PHE A 18 38.00 61.83 -4.03
CA PHE A 18 39.28 61.14 -3.85
C PHE A 18 39.55 60.91 -2.35
N PHE A 19 40.15 59.78 -2.01
CA PHE A 19 41.17 59.72 -0.96
C PHE A 19 42.30 58.77 -1.35
N VAL A 20 43.52 59.25 -1.13
CA VAL A 20 44.82 58.65 -1.46
C VAL A 20 45.34 57.89 -0.24
N VAL A 21 45.86 56.67 -0.43
CA VAL A 21 46.89 56.08 0.46
C VAL A 21 47.95 55.38 -0.38
N ALA A 22 49.20 55.68 -0.07
CA ALA A 22 50.42 55.29 -0.75
C ALA A 22 50.79 53.80 -0.55
N ILE A 23 51.32 53.17 -1.60
CA ILE A 23 52.01 51.87 -1.52
C ILE A 23 53.46 52.08 -1.94
N THR A 24 54.37 51.72 -1.04
CA THR A 24 55.83 51.65 -1.25
C THR A 24 56.20 50.47 -2.14
N LEU A 25 56.99 50.74 -3.18
CA LEU A 25 57.57 49.76 -4.10
C LEU A 25 58.86 49.15 -3.52
N SER A 26 58.94 47.81 -3.47
CA SER A 26 60.20 47.08 -3.32
C SER A 26 60.25 45.84 -4.22
N GLY A 27 61.18 45.85 -5.17
CA GLY A 27 61.95 44.68 -5.64
C GLY A 27 61.26 43.65 -6.54
N CYS A 28 61.31 43.86 -7.86
CA CYS A 28 61.09 42.78 -8.84
C CYS A 28 62.30 41.83 -8.92
N LYS A 29 62.07 40.54 -8.71
CA LYS A 29 62.98 39.43 -9.08
C LYS A 29 62.34 38.70 -10.28
N PRO A 30 63.10 38.35 -11.34
CA PRO A 30 62.53 37.71 -12.53
C PRO A 30 62.01 36.29 -12.21
N PRO A 31 60.95 35.82 -12.91
CA PRO A 31 60.32 34.53 -12.64
C PRO A 31 61.21 33.36 -13.07
N SER A 32 61.32 32.37 -12.20
CA SER A 32 61.87 31.05 -12.52
C SER A 32 60.99 30.32 -13.55
N PRO A 33 61.57 29.44 -14.39
CA PRO A 33 60.80 28.61 -15.32
C PRO A 33 59.80 27.71 -14.56
N PRO A 34 58.65 27.35 -15.17
CA PRO A 34 57.73 26.40 -14.56
C PRO A 34 58.42 25.04 -14.46
N GLU A 35 58.38 24.44 -13.26
CA GLU A 35 58.68 23.01 -13.12
C GLU A 35 57.72 22.21 -14.02
N PRO A 36 58.21 21.18 -14.73
CA PRO A 36 57.33 20.28 -15.47
C PRO A 36 56.30 19.67 -14.49
N PRO A 37 55.03 19.48 -14.91
CA PRO A 37 54.02 18.90 -14.04
C PRO A 37 54.53 17.53 -13.58
N GLN A 38 54.72 17.38 -12.27
CA GLN A 38 54.92 16.06 -11.69
C GLN A 38 53.73 15.21 -12.11
N SER A 39 54.01 14.05 -12.71
CA SER A 39 53.04 13.00 -12.93
C SER A 39 52.32 12.76 -11.60
N PRO A 40 50.97 12.69 -11.54
CA PRO A 40 50.29 12.37 -10.29
C PRO A 40 50.81 11.01 -9.83
N LYS A 41 51.45 10.96 -8.65
CA LYS A 41 51.64 9.68 -7.97
C LYS A 41 50.24 9.14 -7.66
N PRO A 42 49.93 7.87 -7.97
CA PRO A 42 48.67 7.29 -7.52
C PRO A 42 48.69 7.29 -5.99
N SER A 43 47.82 8.11 -5.40
CA SER A 43 47.45 8.04 -3.99
C SER A 43 46.04 7.45 -3.94
N PHE A 44 45.90 6.21 -3.48
CA PHE A 44 44.59 5.69 -3.12
C PHE A 44 44.20 6.20 -1.74
N SER A 45 42.90 6.33 -1.47
CA SER A 45 42.36 6.62 -0.14
C SER A 45 41.34 5.56 0.23
N VAL A 46 41.14 5.34 1.53
CA VAL A 46 40.03 4.55 2.06
C VAL A 46 38.94 5.54 2.50
N ASP A 47 37.69 5.19 2.29
CA ASP A 47 36.49 5.98 2.62
C ASP A 47 35.58 5.12 3.49
N LEU A 48 35.33 5.61 4.70
CA LEU A 48 34.28 5.17 5.61
C LEU A 48 33.22 6.26 5.70
N ASP A 49 32.01 5.89 6.11
CA ASP A 49 31.09 6.91 6.60
C ASP A 49 31.75 7.59 7.80
N SER A 50 31.80 8.91 7.81
CA SER A 50 32.48 9.64 8.89
C SER A 50 31.82 9.45 10.27
N TYR A 51 30.53 9.11 10.29
CA TYR A 51 29.73 8.97 11.49
C TYR A 51 28.56 7.99 11.27
N ARG A 52 28.24 7.18 12.29
CA ARG A 52 27.03 6.35 12.34
C ARG A 52 26.44 6.35 13.75
N GLN A 53 25.13 6.55 13.84
CA GLN A 53 24.38 6.35 15.07
C GLN A 53 23.72 4.97 15.09
N ILE A 54 23.81 4.24 16.21
CA ILE A 54 23.13 2.97 16.42
C ILE A 54 22.52 2.90 17.82
N ASN A 55 21.47 2.08 17.99
CA ASN A 55 20.90 1.81 19.30
C ASN A 55 21.56 0.60 19.98
N THR A 56 21.68 0.60 21.31
CA THR A 56 22.17 -0.52 22.14
C THR A 56 21.48 -1.85 21.88
N GLY A 57 20.19 -1.82 21.49
CA GLY A 57 19.43 -3.02 21.13
C GLY A 57 19.94 -3.73 19.88
N LYS A 58 20.84 -3.10 19.11
CA LYS A 58 21.44 -3.66 17.90
C LYS A 58 22.52 -4.69 18.26
N THR A 59 22.29 -5.93 17.88
CA THR A 59 23.19 -7.06 18.19
C THR A 59 24.38 -7.18 17.25
N GLN A 60 24.35 -6.49 16.11
CA GLN A 60 25.43 -6.54 15.12
C GLN A 60 25.51 -5.22 14.33
N THR A 61 26.72 -4.68 14.20
CA THR A 61 27.02 -3.52 13.35
C THR A 61 28.10 -3.90 12.35
N ARG A 62 27.94 -3.50 11.09
CA ARG A 62 28.91 -3.81 10.02
C ARG A 62 29.50 -2.52 9.47
N LEU A 63 30.82 -2.48 9.36
CA LEU A 63 31.59 -1.37 8.80
C LEU A 63 32.33 -1.84 7.55
N PHE A 64 32.36 -1.00 6.51
CA PHE A 64 32.91 -1.36 5.21
C PHE A 64 33.86 -0.29 4.72
N ALA A 65 35.10 -0.68 4.46
CA ALA A 65 36.11 0.17 3.88
C ALA A 65 36.01 0.15 2.34
N VAL A 66 35.79 1.31 1.73
CA VAL A 66 35.76 1.47 0.27
C VAL A 66 36.99 2.23 -0.19
N LEU A 67 37.59 1.83 -1.30
CA LEU A 67 38.74 2.54 -1.87
C LEU A 67 38.28 3.67 -2.79
N LYS A 68 39.08 4.72 -2.93
CA LYS A 68 39.00 5.69 -4.03
C LYS A 68 40.25 5.57 -4.90
N ASN A 69 40.05 5.54 -6.22
CA ASN A 69 41.08 5.39 -7.26
C ASN A 69 41.89 4.08 -7.19
N PRO A 70 41.22 2.92 -7.34
CA PRO A 70 41.86 1.62 -7.23
C PRO A 70 42.48 1.23 -8.57
N GLU A 71 43.68 1.71 -8.88
CA GLU A 71 44.43 1.13 -10.00
C GLU A 71 44.96 -0.26 -9.60
N SER A 72 44.11 -1.29 -9.62
CA SER A 72 44.49 -2.72 -9.59
C SER A 72 45.51 -3.15 -8.52
N LEU A 73 45.49 -2.54 -7.33
CA LEU A 73 46.43 -2.89 -6.26
C LEU A 73 45.85 -4.00 -5.38
N ALA A 74 46.56 -5.12 -5.25
CA ALA A 74 46.31 -6.05 -4.16
C ALA A 74 46.59 -5.33 -2.83
N LEU A 75 45.59 -5.34 -1.93
CA LEU A 75 45.59 -4.58 -0.69
C LEU A 75 45.39 -5.51 0.51
N THR A 76 46.01 -5.16 1.63
CA THR A 76 45.78 -5.79 2.93
C THR A 76 45.12 -4.78 3.86
N TYR A 77 43.99 -5.13 4.48
CA TYR A 77 43.30 -4.26 5.42
C TYR A 77 43.74 -4.58 6.85
N SER A 78 43.74 -3.55 7.69
CA SER A 78 43.88 -3.68 9.13
C SER A 78 42.91 -2.74 9.81
N TRP A 79 42.17 -3.26 10.78
CA TRP A 79 41.24 -2.47 11.59
C TRP A 79 41.86 -2.25 12.96
N GLN A 80 41.69 -1.05 13.51
CA GLN A 80 42.11 -0.70 14.85
C GLN A 80 40.97 0.02 15.56
N GLN A 81 40.61 -0.43 16.76
CA GLN A 81 39.77 0.35 17.65
C GLN A 81 40.64 1.42 18.32
N LEU A 82 40.29 2.69 18.13
CA LEU A 82 40.96 3.84 18.71
C LEU A 82 40.33 4.26 20.05
N GLN A 83 39.02 4.02 20.23
CA GLN A 83 38.24 4.46 21.39
C GLN A 83 37.01 3.56 21.61
N GLY A 84 36.48 3.52 22.85
CA GLY A 84 35.30 2.73 23.26
C GLY A 84 35.66 1.49 24.09
N SER A 85 34.66 0.79 24.63
CA SER A 85 34.85 -0.51 25.32
C SER A 85 35.42 -1.56 24.36
N ASP A 86 36.28 -2.48 24.82
CA ASP A 86 36.90 -3.48 23.95
C ASP A 86 35.85 -4.42 23.32
N VAL A 87 35.65 -4.29 22.00
CA VAL A 87 34.59 -5.01 21.24
C VAL A 87 35.14 -5.74 20.01
N LEU A 88 36.47 -5.86 19.89
CA LEU A 88 37.15 -6.57 18.80
C LEU A 88 37.51 -8.01 19.19
N PRO A 89 36.71 -9.03 18.80
CA PRO A 89 37.18 -10.41 18.74
C PRO A 89 37.85 -10.64 17.37
N ASP A 90 39.16 -10.89 17.37
CA ASP A 90 40.00 -11.29 16.23
C ASP A 90 40.04 -10.32 15.02
N LEU A 91 41.20 -9.67 14.84
CA LEU A 91 41.47 -8.77 13.72
C LEU A 91 41.30 -9.48 12.37
N THR A 92 40.44 -8.90 11.53
CA THR A 92 40.17 -9.34 10.17
C THR A 92 41.03 -8.56 9.17
N ASP A 93 41.60 -9.26 8.18
CA ASP A 93 42.31 -8.71 7.02
C ASP A 93 41.37 -8.32 5.87
N LYS A 94 40.06 -8.40 6.12
CA LYS A 94 39.00 -8.10 5.15
C LYS A 94 38.59 -6.63 5.19
N SER A 95 38.06 -6.16 4.07
CA SER A 95 37.47 -4.82 3.91
C SER A 95 36.20 -4.59 4.76
N MET A 96 35.64 -5.64 5.36
CA MET A 96 34.46 -5.58 6.23
C MET A 96 34.85 -5.95 7.67
N LEU A 97 34.43 -5.10 8.62
CA LEU A 97 34.48 -5.36 10.05
C LEU A 97 33.06 -5.63 10.57
N THR A 98 32.87 -6.76 11.26
CA THR A 98 31.61 -7.11 11.91
C THR A 98 31.77 -6.97 13.41
N LEU A 99 31.02 -6.05 13.99
CA LEU A 99 30.95 -5.79 15.44
C LEU A 99 29.74 -6.50 16.02
N GLY A 100 29.89 -7.07 17.21
CA GLY A 100 28.78 -7.63 17.99
C GLY A 100 27.89 -6.54 18.60
N ALA A 101 27.21 -6.88 19.70
CA ALA A 101 26.51 -5.89 20.52
C ALA A 101 27.52 -4.90 21.11
N LEU A 102 27.17 -3.62 21.08
CA LEU A 102 27.97 -2.54 21.65
C LEU A 102 27.23 -1.97 22.87
N ASP A 103 27.98 -1.65 23.93
CA ASP A 103 27.45 -0.92 25.08
C ASP A 103 27.20 0.55 24.70
N VAL A 104 26.38 1.27 25.49
CA VAL A 104 26.20 2.72 25.31
C VAL A 104 27.55 3.43 25.33
N GLY A 105 27.80 4.26 24.33
CA GLY A 105 29.00 5.10 24.27
C GLY A 105 29.53 5.33 22.85
N GLU A 106 30.56 6.16 22.78
CA GLU A 106 31.25 6.48 21.53
C GLU A 106 32.39 5.48 21.26
N TYR A 107 32.41 4.94 20.06
CA TYR A 107 33.46 4.09 19.55
C TYR A 107 34.13 4.76 18.35
N ARG A 108 35.45 4.67 18.26
CA ARG A 108 36.19 5.13 17.09
C ARG A 108 36.99 4.00 16.52
N PHE A 109 36.84 3.74 15.23
CA PHE A 109 37.58 2.73 14.51
C PHE A 109 38.38 3.38 13.40
N GLN A 110 39.58 2.88 13.18
CA GLN A 110 40.42 3.21 12.04
C GLN A 110 40.55 1.98 11.16
N VAL A 111 40.39 2.17 9.86
CA VAL A 111 40.84 1.19 8.87
C VAL A 111 42.11 1.72 8.21
N SER A 112 43.09 0.84 8.00
CA SER A 112 44.26 1.11 7.16
C SER A 112 44.36 0.05 6.06
N ALA A 113 44.43 0.47 4.81
CA ALA A 113 44.68 -0.37 3.66
C ALA A 113 46.12 -0.17 3.18
N THR A 114 46.87 -1.27 3.05
CA THR A 114 48.27 -1.27 2.60
C THR A 114 48.38 -1.92 1.23
N SER A 115 48.92 -1.22 0.23
CA SER A 115 49.13 -1.77 -1.11
C SER A 115 50.29 -2.76 -1.15
N ALA A 116 50.34 -3.58 -2.20
CA ALA A 116 51.50 -4.42 -2.50
C ALA A 116 52.83 -3.65 -2.64
N SER A 117 52.78 -2.34 -2.93
CA SER A 117 53.94 -1.44 -2.98
C SER A 117 54.30 -0.81 -1.62
N GLY A 118 53.57 -1.15 -0.55
CA GLY A 118 53.80 -0.67 0.82
C GLY A 118 53.25 0.72 1.11
N GLN A 119 52.43 1.30 0.21
CA GLN A 119 51.71 2.54 0.50
C GLN A 119 50.54 2.25 1.44
N VAL A 120 50.27 3.14 2.39
CA VAL A 120 49.18 2.99 3.36
C VAL A 120 48.22 4.17 3.22
N ALA A 121 46.93 3.86 3.18
CA ALA A 121 45.86 4.84 3.32
C ALA A 121 44.99 4.46 4.51
N SER A 122 44.53 5.44 5.28
CA SER A 122 43.72 5.21 6.47
C SER A 122 42.51 6.13 6.51
N ASP A 123 41.42 5.65 7.11
CA ASP A 123 40.26 6.46 7.42
C ASP A 123 39.64 6.04 8.75
N ASN A 124 38.86 6.94 9.36
CA ASN A 124 38.26 6.74 10.67
C ASN A 124 36.73 6.83 10.58
N ILE A 125 36.05 6.04 11.40
CA ILE A 125 34.62 6.17 11.66
C ILE A 125 34.36 6.33 13.16
N THR A 126 33.43 7.22 13.48
CA THR A 126 32.84 7.31 14.82
C THR A 126 31.48 6.59 14.81
N ILE A 127 31.28 5.66 15.74
CA ILE A 127 29.98 5.06 16.02
C ILE A 127 29.51 5.58 17.37
N ASP A 128 28.34 6.20 17.41
CA ASP A 128 27.67 6.54 18.66
C ASP A 128 26.58 5.52 18.97
N VAL A 129 26.66 4.89 20.14
CA VAL A 129 25.72 3.89 20.61
C VAL A 129 24.86 4.51 21.69
N SER A 130 23.58 4.72 21.39
CA SER A 130 22.63 5.34 22.29
C SER A 130 21.63 4.33 22.86
N ASP A 131 21.14 4.60 24.08
CA ASP A 131 19.98 3.92 24.67
C ASP A 131 18.71 4.73 24.43
N ASP A 132 18.53 5.17 23.19
CA ASP A 132 17.40 6.01 22.83
C ASP A 132 16.08 5.30 23.09
N ASP A 133 15.16 5.99 23.78
CA ASP A 133 13.83 5.49 24.01
C ASP A 133 12.99 5.58 22.73
N TYR A 134 12.56 4.43 22.23
CA TYR A 134 11.66 4.28 21.08
C TYR A 134 10.25 3.86 21.47
N SER A 135 9.88 3.95 22.75
CA SER A 135 8.55 3.61 23.26
C SER A 135 7.43 4.40 22.57
N HIS A 136 7.71 5.62 22.10
CA HIS A 136 6.76 6.44 21.34
C HIS A 136 6.31 5.80 20.01
N LEU A 137 7.09 4.86 19.48
CA LEU A 137 6.71 4.08 18.28
C LEU A 137 5.60 3.06 18.58
N ALA A 138 5.25 2.84 19.85
CA ALA A 138 4.14 2.01 20.30
C ALA A 138 2.94 2.83 20.84
N LEU A 139 3.10 4.14 21.02
CA LEU A 139 2.04 4.98 21.60
C LEU A 139 0.94 5.29 20.58
N PRO A 140 -0.33 5.33 20.98
CA PRO A 140 -1.43 5.74 20.09
C PRO A 140 -1.29 7.22 19.68
N GLU A 141 -0.99 8.08 20.67
CA GLU A 141 -0.77 9.51 20.52
C GLU A 141 0.59 9.91 21.07
N VAL A 142 1.15 11.01 20.57
CA VAL A 142 2.42 11.58 21.02
C VAL A 142 2.16 13.03 21.41
N GLU A 143 2.44 13.36 22.67
CA GLU A 143 2.28 14.72 23.19
C GLU A 143 3.11 15.73 22.40
N ALA A 144 2.62 16.95 22.25
CA ALA A 144 3.23 17.99 21.42
C ALA A 144 4.69 18.29 21.80
N ASP A 145 5.03 18.24 23.09
CA ASP A 145 6.41 18.47 23.56
C ASP A 145 7.35 17.33 23.15
N LEU A 146 6.91 16.07 23.25
CA LEU A 146 7.69 14.92 22.79
C LEU A 146 7.80 14.92 21.26
N GLN A 147 6.71 15.25 20.55
CA GLN A 147 6.72 15.42 19.10
C GLN A 147 7.75 16.48 18.68
N ALA A 148 7.79 17.63 19.34
CA ALA A 148 8.76 18.68 19.07
C ALA A 148 10.20 18.22 19.35
N GLN A 149 10.43 17.46 20.43
CA GLN A 149 11.74 16.87 20.74
C GLN A 149 12.20 15.88 19.66
N LEU A 150 11.31 14.98 19.23
CA LEU A 150 11.60 13.99 18.17
C LEU A 150 11.88 14.68 16.83
N ASN A 151 11.09 15.69 16.48
CA ASN A 151 11.35 16.51 15.29
C ASN A 151 12.73 17.18 15.37
N ASN A 152 13.05 17.78 16.51
CA ASN A 152 14.33 18.45 16.74
C ASN A 152 15.51 17.48 16.67
N ARG A 153 15.35 16.25 17.16
CA ARG A 153 16.35 15.18 17.05
C ARG A 153 16.65 14.82 15.60
N THR A 154 15.62 14.78 14.74
CA THR A 154 15.83 14.56 13.31
C THR A 154 16.43 15.78 12.60
N PHE A 155 15.97 16.99 12.90
CA PHE A 155 16.48 18.22 12.25
C PHE A 155 17.94 18.52 12.55
N ASN A 156 18.38 18.17 13.75
CA ASN A 156 19.74 18.38 14.23
C ASN A 156 20.43 17.04 14.48
N ALA A 157 20.08 16.02 13.69
CA ALA A 157 20.78 14.75 13.74
C ALA A 157 22.27 14.97 13.48
N GLU A 158 23.13 14.29 14.24
CA GLU A 158 24.58 14.37 14.06
C GLU A 158 24.99 13.76 12.71
N GLN A 159 24.26 12.73 12.27
CA GLN A 159 24.40 12.19 10.93
C GLN A 159 23.67 13.10 9.92
N GLU A 160 24.41 13.55 8.91
CA GLU A 160 23.88 14.22 7.73
C GLU A 160 24.04 13.34 6.48
N PRO A 161 23.29 13.61 5.38
CA PRO A 161 23.50 12.95 4.10
C PRO A 161 24.97 12.98 3.68
N ALA A 162 25.43 11.91 3.04
CA ALA A 162 26.81 11.81 2.58
C ALA A 162 27.22 13.05 1.76
N LEU A 163 28.40 13.61 2.05
CA LEU A 163 28.90 14.84 1.40
C LEU A 163 28.99 14.68 -0.12
N GLY A 164 29.44 13.51 -0.60
CA GLY A 164 29.51 13.20 -2.03
C GLY A 164 28.26 12.47 -2.53
N HIS A 165 27.98 12.65 -3.82
CA HIS A 165 27.03 11.79 -4.55
C HIS A 165 27.71 10.50 -5.03
N PRO A 166 26.98 9.37 -5.11
CA PRO A 166 25.56 9.21 -4.74
C PRO A 166 25.35 9.22 -3.21
N ARG A 167 24.22 9.78 -2.75
CA ARG A 167 23.87 9.89 -1.32
C ARG A 167 22.45 9.44 -0.97
N LEU A 168 21.56 9.29 -1.96
CA LEU A 168 20.25 8.67 -1.72
C LEU A 168 20.47 7.21 -1.34
N TYR A 169 19.81 6.74 -0.27
CA TYR A 169 20.07 5.42 0.31
C TYR A 169 21.52 5.23 0.82
N GLY A 170 22.18 6.33 1.21
CA GLY A 170 23.51 6.33 1.82
C GLY A 170 24.64 6.49 0.80
N SER A 171 25.88 6.54 1.30
CA SER A 171 27.10 6.49 0.49
C SER A 171 27.19 5.18 -0.29
N ASP A 172 28.11 5.08 -1.26
CA ASP A 172 28.35 3.81 -1.96
C ASP A 172 28.79 2.68 -1.01
N SER A 173 29.57 2.99 0.04
CA SER A 173 29.99 1.99 1.03
C SER A 173 28.81 1.48 1.85
N TYR A 174 27.96 2.38 2.35
CA TYR A 174 26.72 2.04 3.02
C TYR A 174 25.80 1.21 2.12
N TRP A 175 25.60 1.66 0.88
CA TRP A 175 24.65 1.06 -0.02
C TRP A 175 25.09 -0.32 -0.52
N LEU A 176 26.39 -0.54 -0.79
CA LEU A 176 26.94 -1.86 -1.11
C LEU A 176 26.84 -2.83 0.09
N ALA A 177 27.02 -2.32 1.31
CA ALA A 177 26.89 -3.11 2.53
C ALA A 177 25.49 -3.70 2.70
N GLU A 178 24.46 -2.89 2.47
CA GLU A 178 23.07 -3.32 2.53
C GLU A 178 22.77 -4.41 1.49
N GLN A 179 23.33 -4.30 0.28
CA GLN A 179 23.15 -5.32 -0.75
C GLN A 179 23.91 -6.61 -0.47
N HIS A 180 25.08 -6.52 0.17
CA HIS A 180 25.89 -7.69 0.49
C HIS A 180 25.14 -8.70 1.37
N ALA A 181 24.15 -8.24 2.17
CA ALA A 181 23.26 -9.14 2.91
C ALA A 181 22.54 -10.15 1.99
N PHE A 182 22.12 -9.70 0.81
CA PHE A 182 21.57 -10.59 -0.21
C PHE A 182 22.67 -11.35 -0.95
N GLU A 183 23.81 -10.73 -1.27
CA GLU A 183 24.86 -11.40 -2.06
C GLU A 183 25.48 -12.60 -1.33
N ALA A 184 25.68 -12.47 -0.02
CA ALA A 184 26.20 -13.52 0.86
C ALA A 184 25.14 -14.54 1.29
N LEU A 185 23.87 -14.32 0.94
CA LEU A 185 22.80 -15.28 1.21
C LEU A 185 22.96 -16.47 0.25
N ASP A 186 23.07 -17.68 0.80
CA ASP A 186 23.13 -18.95 0.05
C ASP A 186 24.31 -19.10 -0.93
N GLU A 187 25.54 -18.82 -0.48
CA GLU A 187 26.75 -18.99 -1.32
C GLU A 187 26.92 -20.41 -1.90
N SER A 188 26.42 -21.43 -1.19
CA SER A 188 26.44 -22.84 -1.62
C SER A 188 25.27 -23.25 -2.51
N CYS A 189 24.31 -22.37 -2.78
CA CYS A 189 23.13 -22.65 -3.60
C CYS A 189 22.30 -23.84 -3.08
N THR A 190 22.07 -23.85 -1.77
CA THR A 190 21.39 -24.89 -0.99
C THR A 190 20.02 -24.47 -0.46
N MET A 191 19.70 -23.18 -0.45
CA MET A 191 18.40 -22.69 0.03
C MET A 191 17.28 -23.16 -0.89
N SER A 192 16.20 -23.62 -0.27
CA SER A 192 14.99 -24.04 -0.97
C SER A 192 14.10 -22.84 -1.34
N GLY A 193 12.93 -23.12 -1.93
CA GLY A 193 12.01 -22.11 -2.45
C GLY A 193 12.24 -21.79 -3.93
N TYR A 194 11.39 -20.91 -4.47
CA TYR A 194 11.41 -20.56 -5.89
C TYR A 194 11.78 -19.11 -6.10
N ALA A 195 12.32 -18.79 -7.28
CA ALA A 195 12.68 -17.40 -7.59
C ALA A 195 11.45 -16.49 -7.70
N SER A 196 10.32 -17.01 -8.16
CA SER A 196 9.04 -16.32 -8.25
C SER A 196 7.92 -17.34 -8.48
N GLY A 197 6.68 -16.94 -8.23
CA GLY A 197 5.49 -17.76 -8.45
C GLY A 197 4.29 -17.25 -7.64
N GLU A 198 3.08 -17.52 -8.13
CA GLU A 198 1.85 -17.26 -7.38
C GLU A 198 1.77 -18.23 -6.20
N GLY A 199 1.63 -17.72 -4.98
CA GLY A 199 1.48 -18.54 -3.77
C GLY A 199 2.71 -19.34 -3.43
N THR A 200 3.91 -18.87 -3.77
CA THR A 200 5.15 -19.64 -3.60
C THR A 200 6.00 -19.07 -2.46
N VAL A 201 6.63 -19.96 -1.67
CA VAL A 201 7.68 -19.51 -0.75
C VAL A 201 8.92 -19.10 -1.55
N ILE A 202 9.21 -17.80 -1.56
CA ILE A 202 10.23 -17.21 -2.43
C ILE A 202 11.63 -17.45 -1.85
N ASN A 203 12.51 -18.02 -2.66
CA ASN A 203 13.95 -17.94 -2.45
C ASN A 203 14.38 -16.49 -2.75
N VAL A 204 14.53 -15.70 -1.68
CA VAL A 204 14.81 -14.27 -1.77
C VAL A 204 16.14 -13.98 -2.47
N LYS A 205 17.16 -14.84 -2.32
CA LYS A 205 18.42 -14.72 -3.07
C LYS A 205 18.18 -14.77 -4.57
N ALA A 206 17.42 -15.77 -5.01
CA ALA A 206 17.13 -15.98 -6.42
C ALA A 206 16.28 -14.83 -7.00
N ALA A 207 15.27 -14.36 -6.28
CA ALA A 207 14.46 -13.21 -6.67
C ALA A 207 15.31 -11.93 -6.79
N TRP A 208 16.15 -11.66 -5.77
CA TRP A 208 17.06 -10.53 -5.74
C TRP A 208 18.06 -10.55 -6.91
N ASP A 209 18.75 -11.67 -7.14
CA ASP A 209 19.70 -11.81 -8.24
C ASP A 209 19.00 -11.61 -9.60
N GLN A 210 17.83 -12.24 -9.80
CA GLN A 210 17.05 -12.12 -11.03
C GLN A 210 16.79 -10.64 -11.38
N ARG A 211 16.45 -9.82 -10.37
CA ARG A 211 16.11 -8.40 -10.55
C ARG A 211 17.33 -7.47 -10.55
N THR A 212 18.42 -7.81 -9.88
CA THR A 212 19.58 -6.91 -9.77
C THR A 212 20.76 -7.29 -10.67
N LYS A 213 20.89 -8.56 -11.07
CA LYS A 213 22.00 -9.08 -11.91
C LYS A 213 21.52 -9.52 -13.29
N GLY A 214 20.21 -9.56 -13.54
CA GLY A 214 19.63 -9.99 -14.82
C GLY A 214 19.58 -11.51 -15.00
N GLY A 215 19.90 -12.26 -13.96
CA GLY A 215 19.90 -13.73 -13.90
C GLY A 215 20.17 -14.20 -12.47
N ARG A 216 20.08 -15.51 -12.22
CA ARG A 216 20.23 -16.12 -10.89
C ARG A 216 21.60 -16.76 -10.77
N VAL A 217 22.35 -16.41 -9.72
CA VAL A 217 23.70 -16.97 -9.49
C VAL A 217 23.63 -18.49 -9.39
N CYS A 218 22.69 -19.00 -8.59
CA CYS A 218 22.50 -20.44 -8.37
C CYS A 218 21.92 -21.22 -9.56
N ALA A 219 21.48 -20.54 -10.61
CA ALA A 219 21.12 -21.17 -11.89
C ALA A 219 22.20 -20.99 -12.95
N SER A 220 23.35 -20.39 -12.60
CA SER A 220 24.47 -20.10 -13.49
C SER A 220 24.06 -19.38 -14.79
N ASN A 221 23.05 -18.52 -14.72
CA ASN A 221 22.48 -17.81 -15.87
C ASN A 221 22.57 -16.28 -15.74
N VAL A 222 23.45 -15.78 -14.86
CA VAL A 222 23.79 -14.36 -14.77
C VAL A 222 24.53 -13.94 -16.05
N PRO A 223 24.05 -12.94 -16.79
CA PRO A 223 24.72 -12.48 -18.00
C PRO A 223 26.06 -11.83 -17.68
N THR A 224 27.11 -12.24 -18.39
CA THR A 224 28.45 -11.61 -18.34
C THR A 224 28.64 -10.55 -19.42
N ASP A 225 27.73 -10.49 -20.41
CA ASP A 225 27.67 -9.45 -21.44
C ASP A 225 26.49 -8.51 -21.12
N ILE A 226 26.79 -7.22 -20.98
CA ILE A 226 25.77 -6.21 -20.67
C ILE A 226 24.69 -6.09 -21.76
N ALA A 227 25.01 -6.44 -23.01
CA ALA A 227 24.03 -6.48 -24.10
C ALA A 227 23.01 -7.62 -23.95
N LEU A 228 23.28 -8.60 -23.10
CA LEU A 228 22.35 -9.69 -22.76
C LEU A 228 21.56 -9.42 -21.48
N HIS A 229 21.94 -8.41 -20.68
CA HIS A 229 21.21 -8.07 -19.46
C HIS A 229 19.80 -7.55 -19.80
N PRO A 230 18.72 -8.13 -19.22
CA PRO A 230 17.34 -7.86 -19.64
C PRO A 230 16.96 -6.37 -19.65
N ASP A 231 17.36 -5.62 -18.62
CA ASP A 231 17.04 -4.20 -18.51
C ASP A 231 17.99 -3.30 -19.33
N ALA A 232 19.24 -3.73 -19.59
CA ALA A 232 20.24 -2.93 -20.29
C ALA A 232 20.15 -3.10 -21.83
N LYS A 233 19.77 -4.29 -22.29
CA LYS A 233 19.74 -4.69 -23.70
C LYS A 233 18.99 -3.70 -24.58
N GLN A 234 17.85 -3.17 -24.12
CA GLN A 234 17.04 -2.24 -24.92
C GLN A 234 17.75 -0.90 -25.15
N TYR A 235 18.47 -0.40 -24.15
CA TYR A 235 19.27 0.82 -24.24
C TYR A 235 20.52 0.61 -25.09
N VAL A 236 21.26 -0.47 -24.83
CA VAL A 236 22.50 -0.78 -25.56
C VAL A 236 22.24 -1.01 -27.05
N ASN A 237 21.09 -1.60 -27.41
CA ASN A 237 20.72 -1.87 -28.79
C ASN A 237 19.87 -0.77 -29.45
N ASN A 238 19.62 0.35 -28.76
CA ASN A 238 18.80 1.45 -29.27
C ASN A 238 17.40 0.99 -29.75
N THR A 239 16.75 0.13 -28.94
CA THR A 239 15.40 -0.41 -29.20
C THR A 239 14.36 0.08 -28.20
N ILE A 240 14.75 0.95 -27.27
CA ILE A 240 13.86 1.52 -26.27
C ILE A 240 12.88 2.52 -26.90
N ASP A 241 11.60 2.40 -26.57
CA ASP A 241 10.57 3.35 -27.02
C ASP A 241 10.50 4.55 -26.05
N THR A 242 11.10 5.66 -26.47
CA THR A 242 11.08 6.94 -25.72
C THR A 242 9.83 7.76 -25.99
N SER A 243 8.94 7.35 -26.91
CA SER A 243 7.71 8.09 -27.21
C SER A 243 6.57 7.77 -26.23
N ARG A 244 6.67 6.63 -25.53
CA ARG A 244 5.64 6.20 -24.56
C ARG A 244 5.89 6.83 -23.19
N PRO A 245 4.80 7.26 -22.50
CA PRO A 245 4.91 7.61 -21.09
C PRO A 245 5.33 6.38 -20.28
N PRO A 246 6.08 6.57 -19.19
CA PRO A 246 6.57 5.48 -18.37
C PRO A 246 5.43 4.88 -17.53
N TYR A 247 4.66 3.95 -18.10
CA TYR A 247 3.81 3.05 -17.33
C TYR A 247 4.67 2.18 -16.38
N PRO A 248 4.11 1.57 -15.33
CA PRO A 248 4.88 0.73 -14.39
C PRO A 248 5.79 -0.30 -15.08
N SER A 249 5.32 -0.93 -16.16
CA SER A 249 6.08 -1.90 -16.97
C SER A 249 7.32 -1.31 -17.67
N VAL A 250 7.37 0.00 -17.88
CA VAL A 250 8.52 0.74 -18.44
C VAL A 250 9.35 1.38 -17.32
N GLN A 251 8.70 1.76 -16.21
CA GLN A 251 9.36 2.43 -15.10
C GLN A 251 10.29 1.51 -14.30
N MET A 252 9.86 0.29 -13.96
CA MET A 252 10.66 -0.59 -13.12
C MET A 252 11.99 -1.02 -13.78
N PRO A 253 12.04 -1.39 -15.08
CA PRO A 253 13.31 -1.61 -15.78
C PRO A 253 14.29 -0.43 -15.69
N ARG A 254 13.79 0.82 -15.75
CA ARG A 254 14.60 2.04 -15.64
C ARG A 254 15.24 2.19 -14.26
N LEU A 255 14.48 1.91 -13.20
CA LEU A 255 14.98 1.94 -11.82
C LEU A 255 16.00 0.84 -11.56
N ARG A 256 15.77 -0.38 -12.07
CA ARG A 256 16.72 -1.49 -11.98
C ARG A 256 18.00 -1.22 -12.76
N LEU A 257 17.92 -0.55 -13.91
CA LEU A 257 19.10 -0.16 -14.67
C LEU A 257 19.93 0.91 -13.94
N LEU A 258 19.30 1.91 -13.31
CA LEU A 258 20.01 2.86 -12.44
C LEU A 258 20.68 2.14 -11.26
N HIS A 259 20.00 1.16 -10.66
CA HIS A 259 20.56 0.34 -9.58
C HIS A 259 21.79 -0.43 -10.06
N LEU A 260 21.71 -1.09 -11.22
CA LEU A 260 22.84 -1.80 -11.84
C LEU A 260 24.02 -0.85 -12.08
N ILE A 261 23.78 0.32 -12.68
CA ILE A 261 24.84 1.29 -13.00
C ILE A 261 25.52 1.76 -11.72
N ARG A 262 24.77 2.13 -10.67
CA ARG A 262 25.36 2.50 -9.38
C ARG A 262 26.19 1.36 -8.79
N ARG A 263 25.68 0.12 -8.85
CA ARG A 263 26.37 -1.07 -8.30
C ARG A 263 27.71 -1.29 -8.96
N GLU A 264 27.73 -1.31 -10.28
CA GLU A 264 28.97 -1.53 -11.00
C GLU A 264 29.94 -0.35 -10.84
N GLN A 265 29.45 0.89 -10.88
CA GLN A 265 30.29 2.07 -10.62
C GLN A 265 30.90 2.03 -9.21
N ALA A 266 30.12 1.70 -8.18
CA ALA A 266 30.59 1.57 -6.81
C ALA A 266 31.59 0.41 -6.67
N CYS A 267 31.34 -0.71 -7.34
CA CYS A 267 32.25 -1.86 -7.39
C CYS A 267 33.61 -1.47 -7.99
N HIS A 268 33.61 -0.83 -9.16
CA HIS A 268 34.84 -0.35 -9.82
C HIS A 268 35.55 0.71 -8.99
N ARG A 269 34.84 1.66 -8.39
CA ARG A 269 35.41 2.65 -7.45
C ARG A 269 36.06 1.97 -6.25
N ALA A 270 35.44 0.92 -5.73
CA ALA A 270 35.96 0.14 -4.60
C ALA A 270 37.14 -0.79 -4.98
N GLY A 271 37.51 -0.90 -6.25
CA GLY A 271 38.68 -1.68 -6.69
C GLY A 271 38.46 -3.17 -6.71
N ARG A 272 37.20 -3.57 -6.68
CA ARG A 272 36.79 -4.97 -6.71
C ARG A 272 37.07 -5.56 -8.09
N THR A 273 37.67 -6.75 -8.12
CA THR A 273 37.93 -7.49 -9.37
C THR A 273 36.77 -8.40 -9.77
N ASP A 274 35.77 -8.54 -8.89
CA ASP A 274 34.59 -9.38 -9.05
C ASP A 274 33.35 -8.61 -9.50
N CYS A 275 33.52 -7.42 -10.07
CA CYS A 275 32.41 -6.68 -10.70
C CYS A 275 31.81 -7.47 -11.87
N GLN A 276 30.49 -7.38 -12.06
CA GLN A 276 29.78 -8.18 -13.06
C GLN A 276 30.15 -7.74 -14.49
N PHE A 277 30.28 -6.44 -14.71
CA PHE A 277 30.56 -5.87 -16.03
C PHE A 277 31.81 -5.00 -16.01
N THR A 278 32.45 -4.82 -17.17
CA THR A 278 33.63 -3.95 -17.26
C THR A 278 33.25 -2.48 -17.12
N GLN A 279 34.18 -1.62 -16.70
CA GLN A 279 33.92 -0.17 -16.61
C GLN A 279 33.46 0.42 -17.95
N ALA A 280 33.99 -0.08 -19.08
CA ALA A 280 33.59 0.34 -20.42
C ALA A 280 32.13 -0.05 -20.76
N ASP A 281 31.68 -1.22 -20.31
CA ASP A 281 30.28 -1.65 -20.47
C ASP A 281 29.33 -0.76 -19.67
N VAL A 282 29.71 -0.42 -18.44
CA VAL A 282 28.94 0.46 -17.55
C VAL A 282 28.83 1.87 -18.13
N GLU A 283 29.92 2.40 -18.68
CA GLU A 283 29.92 3.69 -19.39
C GLU A 283 29.01 3.65 -20.62
N LYS A 284 29.12 2.60 -21.44
CA LYS A 284 28.30 2.43 -22.64
C LYS A 284 26.81 2.47 -22.31
N VAL A 285 26.36 1.71 -21.31
CA VAL A 285 24.94 1.70 -20.93
C VAL A 285 24.53 2.99 -20.23
N GLY A 286 25.41 3.59 -19.42
CA GLY A 286 25.14 4.87 -18.75
C GLY A 286 24.90 6.01 -19.73
N ARG A 287 25.77 6.16 -20.74
CA ARG A 287 25.58 7.16 -21.81
C ARG A 287 24.32 6.89 -22.64
N ALA A 288 24.01 5.63 -22.93
CA ALA A 288 22.77 5.27 -23.63
C ALA A 288 21.53 5.64 -22.81
N LEU A 289 21.51 5.32 -21.51
CA LEU A 289 20.42 5.68 -20.60
C LEU A 289 20.22 7.20 -20.56
N ILE A 290 21.30 7.98 -20.34
CA ILE A 290 21.24 9.45 -20.33
C ILE A 290 20.66 9.96 -21.64
N THR A 291 21.19 9.52 -22.78
CA THR A 291 20.74 9.97 -24.10
C THR A 291 19.23 9.73 -24.29
N HIS A 292 18.76 8.51 -24.00
CA HIS A 292 17.35 8.14 -24.21
C HIS A 292 16.40 8.83 -23.24
N GLU A 293 16.77 8.93 -21.97
CA GLU A 293 15.89 9.50 -20.96
C GLU A 293 15.86 11.03 -21.03
N MET A 294 16.97 11.69 -21.35
CA MET A 294 16.96 13.13 -21.64
C MET A 294 16.17 13.44 -22.92
N THR A 295 16.24 12.59 -23.95
CA THR A 295 15.35 12.69 -25.12
C THR A 295 13.88 12.59 -24.72
N ARG A 296 13.54 11.63 -23.85
CA ARG A 296 12.18 11.46 -23.33
C ARG A 296 11.73 12.71 -22.56
N LEU A 297 12.59 13.27 -21.71
CA LEU A 297 12.29 14.46 -20.90
C LEU A 297 12.07 15.70 -21.76
N ARG A 298 12.96 15.98 -22.70
CA ARG A 298 12.88 17.16 -23.58
C ARG A 298 11.65 17.12 -24.50
N ASN A 299 11.22 15.93 -24.90
CA ASN A 299 10.04 15.72 -25.72
C ASN A 299 8.77 15.46 -24.89
N ALA A 300 8.84 15.51 -23.56
CA ALA A 300 7.70 15.20 -22.72
C ALA A 300 6.60 16.27 -22.93
N PRO A 301 5.35 15.86 -23.19
CA PRO A 301 4.25 16.81 -23.30
C PRO A 301 4.09 17.62 -22.01
N ARG A 302 3.81 18.91 -22.17
CA ARG A 302 3.45 19.80 -21.08
C ARG A 302 1.94 19.77 -20.85
N ALA A 303 1.51 20.02 -19.62
CA ALA A 303 0.10 20.14 -19.30
C ALA A 303 -0.58 21.22 -20.18
N PRO A 304 -1.84 21.00 -20.63
CA PRO A 304 -2.58 21.98 -21.41
C PRO A 304 -2.75 23.35 -20.71
N ASP A 305 -3.03 24.41 -21.48
CA ASP A 305 -3.10 25.79 -20.96
C ASP A 305 -4.11 26.05 -19.85
N PHE A 306 -5.18 25.26 -19.78
CA PHE A 306 -6.18 25.38 -18.72
C PHE A 306 -5.74 24.77 -17.39
N TRP A 307 -4.59 24.08 -17.35
CA TRP A 307 -3.95 23.57 -16.15
C TRP A 307 -2.69 24.38 -15.82
N LYS A 308 -2.85 25.67 -15.55
CA LYS A 308 -1.75 26.48 -15.04
C LYS A 308 -1.42 26.07 -13.60
N PRO A 309 -0.14 26.07 -13.17
CA PRO A 309 0.20 25.81 -11.78
C PRO A 309 -0.55 26.74 -10.82
N LEU A 310 -1.14 26.18 -9.77
CA LEU A 310 -2.05 26.86 -8.83
C LEU A 310 -1.36 28.04 -8.14
N TYR A 311 -0.07 27.88 -7.86
CA TYR A 311 0.78 28.85 -7.18
C TYR A 311 1.76 29.55 -8.14
N ALA A 312 1.51 29.53 -9.46
CA ALA A 312 2.46 30.06 -10.45
C ALA A 312 2.88 31.50 -10.17
N ASP A 313 1.92 32.38 -9.88
CA ASP A 313 2.19 33.81 -9.65
C ASP A 313 2.98 34.04 -8.35
N GLU A 314 2.64 33.31 -7.28
CA GLU A 314 3.27 33.39 -5.96
C GLU A 314 4.71 32.86 -5.99
N LEU A 315 4.96 31.82 -6.79
CA LEU A 315 6.26 31.20 -6.98
C LEU A 315 7.10 31.90 -8.06
N GLY A 316 6.54 32.90 -8.76
CA GLY A 316 7.21 33.62 -9.83
C GLY A 316 7.56 32.73 -11.02
N PHE A 317 6.74 31.72 -11.31
CA PHE A 317 6.90 30.88 -12.49
C PHE A 317 6.73 31.72 -13.76
N ASP A 318 7.39 31.30 -14.84
CA ASP A 318 7.11 31.87 -16.16
C ASP A 318 5.60 31.71 -16.48
N ALA A 319 4.97 32.74 -17.05
CA ALA A 319 3.55 32.71 -17.41
C ALA A 319 3.19 31.54 -18.34
N ASP A 320 4.16 31.07 -19.13
CA ASP A 320 4.03 29.95 -20.05
C ASP A 320 4.51 28.62 -19.44
N PHE A 321 5.04 28.61 -18.21
CA PHE A 321 5.46 27.37 -17.55
C PHE A 321 4.27 26.46 -17.27
N ARG A 322 4.47 25.17 -17.56
CA ARG A 322 3.53 24.09 -17.28
C ARG A 322 4.31 22.88 -16.81
N PHE A 323 3.72 22.14 -15.89
CA PHE A 323 4.28 20.87 -15.46
C PHE A 323 4.29 19.84 -16.59
N ILE A 324 5.14 18.82 -16.44
CA ILE A 324 5.18 17.67 -17.35
C ILE A 324 3.90 16.85 -17.15
N ASP A 325 3.17 16.65 -18.24
CA ASP A 325 1.86 16.01 -18.24
C ASP A 325 1.92 14.58 -17.69
N ALA A 326 2.93 13.82 -18.15
CA ALA A 326 3.14 12.44 -17.74
C ALA A 326 3.53 12.28 -16.26
N TRP A 327 3.93 13.35 -15.57
CA TRP A 327 4.20 13.29 -14.12
C TRP A 327 2.93 13.48 -13.29
N HIS A 328 1.85 14.01 -13.86
CA HIS A 328 0.62 14.30 -13.11
C HIS A 328 -0.55 13.37 -13.44
N GLY A 329 -0.46 12.63 -14.55
CA GLY A 329 -1.46 11.64 -14.93
C GLY A 329 -2.86 12.23 -15.10
N ALA A 330 -3.85 11.64 -14.42
CA ALA A 330 -5.26 12.01 -14.50
C ALA A 330 -5.70 13.03 -13.44
N ASN A 331 -4.85 13.32 -12.45
CA ASN A 331 -5.14 14.23 -11.36
C ASN A 331 -4.83 15.69 -11.73
N ASP A 332 -5.16 16.58 -10.80
CA ASP A 332 -4.95 18.03 -10.93
C ASP A 332 -3.49 18.34 -11.29
N ARG A 333 -3.27 19.01 -12.42
CA ARG A 333 -1.93 19.27 -12.97
C ARG A 333 -1.42 20.65 -12.58
N THR A 334 -1.88 21.15 -11.43
CA THR A 334 -1.59 22.50 -10.95
C THR A 334 -0.65 22.55 -9.75
N PHE A 335 -0.32 21.42 -9.12
CA PHE A 335 0.62 21.33 -8.01
C PHE A 335 1.20 19.91 -7.91
N MET A 336 2.13 19.67 -6.98
CA MET A 336 2.74 18.33 -6.81
C MET A 336 1.70 17.30 -6.31
N VAL A 337 1.42 16.29 -7.14
CA VAL A 337 0.43 15.23 -6.89
C VAL A 337 1.07 13.85 -6.64
N LEU A 338 0.26 12.86 -6.24
CA LEU A 338 0.73 11.50 -5.99
C LEU A 338 1.38 10.84 -7.22
N GLU A 339 0.91 11.15 -8.43
CA GLU A 339 1.45 10.62 -9.69
C GLU A 339 2.87 11.13 -9.99
N ALA A 340 3.26 12.25 -9.39
CA ALA A 340 4.59 12.83 -9.60
C ALA A 340 5.65 12.02 -8.84
N ALA A 341 5.28 11.34 -7.75
CA ALA A 341 6.23 10.64 -6.88
C ALA A 341 7.06 9.56 -7.61
N PRO A 342 6.49 8.69 -8.46
CA PRO A 342 7.26 7.78 -9.30
C PRO A 342 8.30 8.49 -10.20
N ALA A 343 7.94 9.61 -10.85
CA ALA A 343 8.86 10.37 -11.70
C ALA A 343 9.97 11.03 -10.87
N PHE A 344 9.61 11.60 -9.72
CA PHE A 344 10.53 12.16 -8.74
C PHE A 344 11.57 11.16 -8.27
N LYS A 345 11.14 9.96 -7.85
CA LYS A 345 12.06 8.89 -7.46
C LYS A 345 13.07 8.61 -8.56
N PHE A 346 12.61 8.45 -9.81
CA PHE A 346 13.50 8.17 -10.93
C PHE A 346 14.48 9.31 -11.19
N TRP A 347 14.02 10.56 -11.31
CA TRP A 347 14.88 11.68 -11.71
C TRP A 347 15.83 12.14 -10.60
N THR A 348 15.44 12.00 -9.33
CA THR A 348 16.36 12.22 -8.20
C THR A 348 17.45 11.16 -8.15
N LEU A 349 17.11 9.87 -8.32
CA LEU A 349 18.10 8.79 -8.44
C LEU A 349 19.00 8.96 -9.69
N PHE A 350 18.42 9.36 -10.82
CA PHE A 350 19.17 9.64 -12.05
C PHE A 350 20.23 10.70 -11.81
N LEU A 351 19.85 11.84 -11.20
CA LEU A 351 20.80 12.89 -10.86
C LEU A 351 21.83 12.42 -9.85
N ASP A 352 21.42 11.70 -8.80
CA ASP A 352 22.33 11.23 -7.75
C ASP A 352 23.40 10.26 -8.29
N VAL A 353 22.99 9.31 -9.13
CA VAL A 353 23.90 8.31 -9.74
C VAL A 353 24.88 8.96 -10.73
N PHE A 354 24.43 9.95 -11.50
CA PHE A 354 25.25 10.60 -12.53
C PHE A 354 25.86 11.94 -12.11
N TRP A 355 25.68 12.37 -10.87
CA TRP A 355 26.03 13.73 -10.43
C TRP A 355 27.48 14.11 -10.72
N ASN A 356 28.39 13.19 -10.39
CA ASN A 356 29.84 13.33 -10.55
C ASN A 356 30.35 12.72 -11.88
N SER A 357 29.44 12.25 -12.74
CA SER A 357 29.80 11.63 -14.00
C SER A 357 30.02 12.69 -15.08
N ASP A 358 31.08 12.54 -15.88
CA ASP A 358 31.30 13.32 -17.10
C ASP A 358 30.33 12.93 -18.23
N TRP A 359 29.49 11.90 -18.01
CA TRP A 359 28.50 11.44 -18.98
C TRP A 359 27.26 12.32 -19.02
N LEU A 360 26.95 13.02 -17.93
CA LEU A 360 25.81 13.93 -17.83
C LEU A 360 26.29 15.35 -18.03
N SER A 361 25.78 16.02 -19.08
CA SER A 361 26.15 17.40 -19.34
C SER A 361 25.60 18.32 -18.24
N THR A 362 26.27 19.45 -18.00
CA THR A 362 25.75 20.49 -17.08
C THR A 362 24.36 20.96 -17.52
N GLU A 363 24.11 21.11 -18.82
CA GLU A 363 22.79 21.51 -19.34
C GLU A 363 21.70 20.48 -19.01
N ASP A 364 21.98 19.19 -19.19
CA ASP A 364 21.02 18.13 -18.86
C ASP A 364 20.76 18.04 -17.35
N ARG A 365 21.82 18.20 -16.54
CA ARG A 365 21.71 18.26 -15.07
C ARG A 365 20.84 19.44 -14.63
N ASP A 366 21.07 20.61 -15.19
CA ASP A 366 20.33 21.84 -14.87
C ASP A 366 18.87 21.74 -15.34
N LEU A 367 18.60 21.11 -16.49
CA LEU A 367 17.24 20.86 -16.97
C LEU A 367 16.46 19.98 -16.00
N VAL A 368 17.00 18.82 -15.60
CA VAL A 368 16.31 17.93 -14.65
C VAL A 368 16.13 18.62 -13.30
N GLY A 369 17.16 19.32 -12.83
CA GLY A 369 17.11 20.08 -11.59
C GLY A 369 16.06 21.18 -11.59
N PHE A 370 15.87 21.87 -12.73
CA PHE A 370 14.83 22.87 -12.92
C PHE A 370 13.44 22.26 -12.78
N GLU A 371 13.14 21.15 -13.47
CA GLU A 371 11.81 20.51 -13.40
C GLU A 371 11.47 20.05 -11.98
N LEU A 372 12.42 19.40 -11.30
CA LEU A 372 12.26 18.97 -9.91
C LEU A 372 12.06 20.17 -8.96
N GLU A 373 12.73 21.29 -9.22
CA GLU A 373 12.63 22.48 -8.37
C GLU A 373 11.27 23.18 -8.45
N GLN A 374 10.63 23.24 -9.62
CA GLN A 374 9.30 23.85 -9.74
C GLN A 374 8.28 23.09 -8.89
N GLU A 375 8.29 21.77 -9.00
CA GLU A 375 7.43 20.85 -8.26
C GLU A 375 7.64 20.94 -6.73
N ILE A 376 8.89 20.96 -6.25
CA ILE A 376 9.18 21.14 -4.82
C ILE A 376 8.79 22.51 -4.30
N SER A 377 8.83 23.53 -5.15
CA SER A 377 8.35 24.86 -4.76
C SER A 377 6.83 24.85 -4.57
N SER A 378 6.10 24.11 -5.42
CA SER A 378 4.67 23.86 -5.25
C SER A 378 4.37 23.07 -3.95
N TYR A 379 5.15 22.03 -3.65
CA TYR A 379 5.02 21.26 -2.40
C TYR A 379 5.15 22.13 -1.14
N LEU A 380 6.12 23.05 -1.10
CA LEU A 380 6.29 23.96 0.04
C LEU A 380 5.08 24.90 0.20
N LEU A 381 4.50 25.36 -0.91
CA LEU A 381 3.29 26.18 -0.90
C LEU A 381 2.05 25.38 -0.49
N GLN A 382 1.97 24.09 -0.85
CA GLN A 382 0.92 23.20 -0.35
C GLN A 382 0.97 23.09 1.18
N ILE A 383 2.17 23.06 1.79
CA ILE A 383 2.33 23.04 3.25
C ILE A 383 1.92 24.39 3.85
N GLU A 384 2.42 25.49 3.32
CA GLU A 384 2.12 26.85 3.80
C GLU A 384 0.61 27.14 3.78
N ASN A 385 -0.04 26.76 2.68
CA ASN A 385 -1.47 26.96 2.49
C ASN A 385 -2.35 25.89 3.12
N LYS A 386 -1.77 24.94 3.88
CA LYS A 386 -2.50 23.82 4.51
C LYS A 386 -3.38 23.07 3.50
N HIS A 387 -2.83 22.83 2.31
CA HIS A 387 -3.54 22.16 1.24
C HIS A 387 -3.91 20.73 1.67
N TRP A 388 -5.12 20.29 1.31
CA TRP A 388 -5.69 19.03 1.79
C TRP A 388 -4.82 17.81 1.48
N SER A 389 -4.03 17.84 0.41
CA SER A 389 -3.13 16.74 0.01
C SER A 389 -2.04 16.42 1.03
N LEU A 390 -1.79 17.31 2.00
CA LEU A 390 -0.78 17.16 3.05
C LEU A 390 -1.34 17.48 4.44
N ASP A 391 -2.33 18.38 4.55
CA ASP A 391 -2.82 18.88 5.84
C ASP A 391 -3.84 17.98 6.53
N ASN A 392 -4.56 17.13 5.78
CA ASN A 392 -5.49 16.18 6.40
C ASN A 392 -4.85 14.82 6.75
N GLY A 393 -3.59 14.60 6.35
CA GLY A 393 -2.88 13.36 6.62
C GLY A 393 -3.36 12.14 5.83
N ASN A 394 -4.14 12.27 4.76
CA ASN A 394 -4.62 11.13 3.96
C ASN A 394 -3.49 10.37 3.23
N ASN A 395 -3.84 9.34 2.47
CA ASN A 395 -2.93 8.56 1.61
C ASN A 395 -2.03 9.36 0.65
N TRP A 396 -2.36 10.61 0.28
CA TRP A 396 -1.46 11.43 -0.54
C TRP A 396 -0.22 11.87 0.24
N THR A 397 -0.39 12.12 1.55
CA THR A 397 0.65 12.62 2.44
C THR A 397 1.93 11.76 2.39
N PRO A 398 1.90 10.45 2.66
CA PRO A 398 3.11 9.63 2.60
C PRO A 398 3.69 9.52 1.18
N VAL A 399 2.87 9.54 0.13
CA VAL A 399 3.34 9.43 -1.26
C VAL A 399 4.14 10.66 -1.67
N VAL A 400 3.57 11.85 -1.45
CA VAL A 400 4.20 13.13 -1.82
C VAL A 400 5.41 13.39 -0.92
N ASN A 401 5.32 13.07 0.38
CA ASN A 401 6.45 13.20 1.30
C ASN A 401 7.63 12.30 0.94
N ALA A 402 7.40 11.07 0.46
CA ALA A 402 8.47 10.22 -0.03
C ALA A 402 9.23 10.89 -1.18
N ALA A 403 8.54 11.49 -2.15
CA ALA A 403 9.16 12.19 -3.26
C ALA A 403 9.92 13.46 -2.82
N ALA A 404 9.31 14.26 -1.93
CA ALA A 404 9.94 15.44 -1.35
C ALA A 404 11.23 15.10 -0.57
N LEU A 405 11.23 13.97 0.16
CA LEU A 405 12.40 13.52 0.90
C LEU A 405 13.57 13.13 -0.01
N HIS A 406 13.30 12.50 -1.18
CA HIS A 406 14.38 12.25 -2.15
C HIS A 406 15.02 13.56 -2.60
N TRP A 407 14.22 14.58 -2.88
CA TRP A 407 14.75 15.87 -3.29
C TRP A 407 15.57 16.55 -2.17
N ALA A 408 15.07 16.52 -0.94
CA ALA A 408 15.75 17.11 0.21
C ALA A 408 17.13 16.47 0.46
N ILE A 409 17.22 15.14 0.37
CA ILE A 409 18.49 14.43 0.53
C ILE A 409 19.41 14.71 -0.64
N LEU A 410 18.91 14.63 -1.88
CA LEU A 410 19.71 14.90 -3.08
C LEU A 410 20.39 16.28 -3.00
N TYR A 411 19.63 17.34 -2.71
CA TYR A 411 20.13 18.72 -2.70
C TYR A 411 20.58 19.22 -1.32
N TRP A 412 20.82 18.33 -0.36
CA TRP A 412 21.10 18.71 1.03
C TRP A 412 22.27 19.69 1.16
N HIS A 413 23.35 19.45 0.42
CA HIS A 413 24.57 20.27 0.47
C HIS A 413 24.58 21.40 -0.55
N GLU A 414 23.84 21.23 -1.65
CA GLU A 414 23.80 22.18 -2.77
C GLU A 414 22.76 23.29 -2.55
N LYS A 415 21.67 22.99 -1.84
CA LYS A 415 20.58 23.93 -1.50
C LYS A 415 20.15 23.78 -0.04
N PRO A 416 21.06 23.97 0.94
CA PRO A 416 20.86 23.57 2.32
C PRO A 416 19.63 24.20 2.99
N GLU A 417 19.37 25.49 2.75
CA GLU A 417 18.20 26.16 3.33
C GLU A 417 16.87 25.57 2.83
N LYS A 418 16.77 25.32 1.52
CA LYS A 418 15.55 24.77 0.92
C LYS A 418 15.40 23.29 1.24
N ALA A 419 16.47 22.51 1.23
CA ALA A 419 16.47 21.11 1.64
C ALA A 419 16.00 20.94 3.09
N ARG A 420 16.47 21.78 4.02
CA ARG A 420 16.01 21.78 5.42
C ARG A 420 14.53 22.16 5.54
N LYS A 421 14.04 23.14 4.75
CA LYS A 421 12.60 23.46 4.70
C LYS A 421 11.74 22.30 4.19
N VAL A 422 12.21 21.58 3.17
CA VAL A 422 11.50 20.41 2.61
C VAL A 422 11.48 19.26 3.62
N LEU A 423 12.63 18.93 4.24
CA LEU A 423 12.68 17.95 5.32
C LEU A 423 11.71 18.31 6.44
N LYS A 424 11.60 19.61 6.75
CA LYS A 424 10.66 20.09 7.76
C LYS A 424 9.21 19.81 7.40
N GLY A 425 8.84 20.14 6.17
CA GLY A 425 7.54 19.78 5.61
C GLY A 425 7.23 18.28 5.73
N VAL A 426 8.17 17.43 5.33
CA VAL A 426 8.04 15.97 5.37
C VAL A 426 7.77 15.48 6.80
N ILE A 427 8.59 15.89 7.76
CA ILE A 427 8.47 15.45 9.16
C ILE A 427 7.16 15.93 9.77
N GLU A 428 6.84 17.22 9.64
CA GLU A 428 5.66 17.84 10.27
C GLU A 428 4.35 17.31 9.69
N THR A 429 4.27 17.08 8.38
CA THR A 429 3.03 16.59 7.76
C THR A 429 2.83 15.09 7.95
N ASN A 430 3.89 14.28 8.06
CA ASN A 430 3.72 12.85 8.37
C ASN A 430 3.09 12.59 9.75
N TRP A 431 3.24 13.48 10.73
CA TRP A 431 2.53 13.36 12.01
C TRP A 431 1.01 13.36 11.84
N LYS A 432 0.49 14.06 10.84
CA LYS A 432 -0.95 14.11 10.53
C LYS A 432 -1.46 12.77 9.98
N HIS A 433 -0.57 11.98 9.37
CA HIS A 433 -0.89 10.65 8.84
C HIS A 433 -0.93 9.56 9.92
N ARG A 434 -0.36 9.78 11.10
CA ARG A 434 -0.19 8.75 12.14
C ARG A 434 -1.49 8.01 12.48
N HIS A 435 -2.59 8.75 12.65
CA HIS A 435 -3.90 8.23 13.07
C HIS A 435 -4.65 7.46 11.98
N TYR A 436 -4.14 7.45 10.75
CA TYR A 436 -4.71 6.60 9.70
C TYR A 436 -4.43 5.13 9.92
N TYR A 437 -3.42 4.78 10.73
CA TYR A 437 -3.36 3.45 11.31
C TYR A 437 -4.09 3.49 12.66
N THR A 438 -5.06 2.60 12.89
CA THR A 438 -5.77 2.43 14.16
C THR A 438 -4.96 1.56 15.12
N ASP A 439 -5.25 1.56 16.41
CA ASP A 439 -4.42 0.84 17.40
C ASP A 439 -4.63 -0.67 17.32
N ASP A 440 -5.80 -1.10 16.83
CA ASP A 440 -6.08 -2.48 16.43
C ASP A 440 -5.46 -2.88 15.08
N GLY A 441 -4.64 -2.03 14.47
CA GLY A 441 -3.84 -2.34 13.27
C GLY A 441 -4.53 -2.10 11.94
N GLY A 442 -5.78 -1.63 11.93
CA GLY A 442 -6.45 -1.21 10.71
C GLY A 442 -5.82 0.01 10.05
N TYR A 443 -5.99 0.16 8.73
CA TYR A 443 -5.69 1.40 8.02
C TYR A 443 -7.01 2.03 7.56
N SER A 444 -7.31 3.24 8.02
CA SER A 444 -8.64 3.85 7.98
C SER A 444 -9.25 3.98 6.59
N GLU A 445 -8.46 4.05 5.50
CA GLU A 445 -8.98 4.09 4.12
C GLU A 445 -9.14 2.69 3.49
N GLY A 446 -8.71 1.62 4.18
CA GLY A 446 -8.87 0.23 3.75
C GLY A 446 -7.59 -0.46 3.28
N VAL A 447 -7.68 -1.80 3.18
CA VAL A 447 -6.52 -2.69 2.99
C VAL A 447 -5.76 -2.43 1.68
N SER A 448 -6.46 -2.09 0.60
CA SER A 448 -5.83 -1.76 -0.68
C SER A 448 -4.89 -0.55 -0.55
N TYR A 449 -5.31 0.50 0.15
CA TYR A 449 -4.51 1.71 0.33
C TYR A 449 -3.35 1.52 1.30
N ALA A 450 -3.53 0.67 2.33
CA ALA A 450 -2.43 0.25 3.20
C ALA A 450 -1.32 -0.43 2.39
N LEU A 451 -1.69 -1.43 1.59
CA LEU A 451 -0.75 -2.29 0.86
C LEU A 451 -0.03 -1.56 -0.30
N THR A 452 -0.71 -0.66 -1.01
CA THR A 452 -0.17 -0.09 -2.25
C THR A 452 0.21 1.39 -2.19
N THR A 453 -0.35 2.16 -1.25
CA THR A 453 -0.25 3.62 -1.29
C THR A 453 0.45 4.19 -0.06
N SER A 454 0.05 3.80 1.15
CA SER A 454 0.62 4.32 2.39
C SER A 454 1.90 3.60 2.78
N TYR A 455 1.82 2.33 3.18
CA TYR A 455 2.93 1.64 3.83
C TYR A 455 4.23 1.61 3.00
N PRO A 456 4.22 1.23 1.70
CA PRO A 456 5.46 1.22 0.92
C PRO A 456 6.18 2.57 0.87
N ARG A 457 5.42 3.68 0.95
CA ARG A 457 5.97 5.05 0.94
C ARG A 457 6.48 5.48 2.31
N LEU A 458 5.85 5.04 3.38
CA LEU A 458 6.37 5.24 4.74
C LEU A 458 7.67 4.45 4.96
N GLN A 459 7.70 3.19 4.51
CA GLN A 459 8.89 2.35 4.60
C GLN A 459 10.04 2.94 3.77
N GLN A 460 9.75 3.42 2.55
CA GLN A 460 10.74 4.09 1.71
C GLN A 460 11.31 5.33 2.38
N GLN A 461 10.45 6.14 3.01
CA GLN A 461 10.90 7.28 3.81
C GLN A 461 11.78 6.83 4.98
N ASN A 462 11.39 5.80 5.71
CA ASN A 462 12.19 5.28 6.82
C ASN A 462 13.60 4.83 6.38
N GLN A 463 13.72 4.13 5.24
CA GLN A 463 15.02 3.76 4.69
C GLN A 463 15.90 4.98 4.37
N LEU A 464 15.30 5.99 3.73
CA LEU A 464 16.00 7.24 3.41
C LEU A 464 16.41 7.99 4.68
N MET A 465 15.53 8.07 5.67
CA MET A 465 15.79 8.74 6.94
C MET A 465 16.93 8.07 7.72
N LEU A 466 16.95 6.74 7.79
CA LEU A 466 18.02 6.00 8.45
C LEU A 466 19.36 6.15 7.71
N ALA A 467 19.36 6.05 6.38
CA ALA A 467 20.58 6.18 5.60
C ALA A 467 21.15 7.61 5.62
N ALA A 468 20.29 8.63 5.62
CA ALA A 468 20.69 10.03 5.55
C ALA A 468 20.93 10.66 6.93
N PHE A 469 20.12 10.33 7.93
CA PHE A 469 20.07 11.04 9.21
C PHE A 469 20.23 10.11 10.42
N GLY A 470 20.38 8.79 10.23
CA GLY A 470 20.54 7.83 11.33
C GLY A 470 19.30 7.72 12.24
N GLN A 471 18.16 8.27 11.82
CA GLN A 471 16.93 8.34 12.60
C GLN A 471 15.78 7.64 11.87
N PRO A 472 14.93 6.86 12.56
CA PRO A 472 13.73 6.31 11.96
C PRO A 472 12.68 7.40 11.74
N LEU A 473 11.67 7.12 10.92
CA LEU A 473 10.53 8.02 10.75
C LEU A 473 9.64 8.00 12.00
N HIS A 474 9.89 8.90 12.95
CA HIS A 474 9.26 8.90 14.28
C HIS A 474 7.74 9.11 14.29
N SER A 475 7.19 9.72 13.24
CA SER A 475 5.76 10.01 13.13
C SER A 475 4.88 8.77 12.99
N VAL A 476 5.46 7.62 12.62
CA VAL A 476 4.73 6.36 12.42
C VAL A 476 4.81 5.50 13.68
N LYS A 477 3.69 4.85 14.03
CA LYS A 477 3.61 3.93 15.17
C LYS A 477 4.06 2.51 14.80
N TRP A 478 5.32 2.39 14.38
CA TRP A 478 5.89 1.15 13.83
C TRP A 478 5.71 -0.08 14.72
N LEU A 479 5.82 0.08 16.04
CA LEU A 479 5.72 -1.03 16.98
C LEU A 479 4.27 -1.47 17.23
N THR A 480 3.33 -0.53 17.22
CA THR A 480 1.88 -0.84 17.21
C THR A 480 1.51 -1.58 15.92
N MET A 481 1.95 -1.07 14.77
CA MET A 481 1.72 -1.71 13.47
C MET A 481 2.29 -3.12 13.44
N ARG A 482 3.54 -3.33 13.91
CA ARG A 482 4.15 -4.67 14.00
C ARG A 482 3.25 -5.68 14.72
N GLN A 483 2.56 -5.26 15.78
CA GLN A 483 1.78 -6.16 16.63
C GLN A 483 0.41 -6.49 16.02
N ALA A 484 -0.27 -5.51 15.41
CA ALA A 484 -1.67 -5.66 15.05
C ALA A 484 -1.95 -5.67 13.53
N LEU A 485 -1.15 -4.95 12.72
CA LEU A 485 -1.36 -4.82 11.27
C LEU A 485 -1.30 -6.17 10.52
N PRO A 486 -0.40 -7.13 10.85
CA PRO A 486 -0.39 -8.42 10.16
C PRO A 486 -1.72 -9.16 10.25
N GLU A 487 -2.31 -9.18 11.44
CA GLU A 487 -3.57 -9.86 11.70
C GLU A 487 -4.73 -9.19 10.96
N TRP A 488 -4.74 -7.85 10.90
CA TRP A 488 -5.74 -7.10 10.14
C TRP A 488 -5.66 -7.33 8.64
N ILE A 489 -4.46 -7.36 8.06
CA ILE A 489 -4.29 -7.63 6.62
C ILE A 489 -4.73 -9.06 6.27
N LEU A 490 -4.33 -10.04 7.08
CA LEU A 490 -4.74 -11.44 6.89
C LEU A 490 -6.25 -11.61 7.04
N SER A 491 -6.87 -10.92 8.00
CA SER A 491 -8.33 -10.87 8.17
C SER A 491 -9.01 -10.13 7.02
N SER A 492 -8.33 -9.18 6.39
CA SER A 492 -8.83 -8.44 5.23
C SER A 492 -8.59 -9.17 3.90
N THR A 493 -8.15 -10.44 3.93
CA THR A 493 -7.93 -11.28 2.74
C THR A 493 -8.71 -12.57 2.88
N ALA A 494 -9.68 -12.77 2.00
CA ALA A 494 -10.57 -13.94 2.04
C ALA A 494 -9.88 -15.17 1.42
N PRO A 495 -10.37 -16.40 1.70
CA PRO A 495 -9.78 -17.64 1.20
C PRO A 495 -9.91 -17.84 -0.31
N ASP A 496 -10.59 -16.93 -1.01
CA ASP A 496 -10.58 -16.83 -2.48
C ASP A 496 -9.32 -16.11 -3.02
N GLY A 497 -8.36 -15.82 -2.15
CA GLY A 497 -7.11 -15.15 -2.49
C GLY A 497 -7.29 -13.66 -2.81
N ARG A 498 -8.40 -13.04 -2.43
CA ARG A 498 -8.68 -11.61 -2.69
C ARG A 498 -8.89 -10.81 -1.41
N ALA A 499 -8.45 -9.56 -1.47
CA ALA A 499 -8.79 -8.57 -0.47
C ALA A 499 -10.32 -8.39 -0.37
N LEU A 500 -10.80 -8.02 0.82
CA LEU A 500 -12.18 -7.58 1.01
C LEU A 500 -12.44 -6.32 0.18
N ASP A 501 -13.61 -6.28 -0.46
CA ASP A 501 -14.06 -5.20 -1.33
C ASP A 501 -14.98 -4.18 -0.63
N PHE A 502 -14.73 -3.91 0.65
CA PHE A 502 -15.37 -2.81 1.39
C PHE A 502 -14.75 -1.45 1.06
N GLY A 503 -15.57 -0.46 0.73
CA GLY A 503 -15.15 0.87 0.30
C GLY A 503 -14.45 0.90 -1.07
N ASP A 504 -13.60 1.92 -1.29
CA ASP A 504 -12.77 2.09 -2.50
C ASP A 504 -11.61 1.05 -2.59
N ALA A 505 -11.83 -0.17 -2.10
CA ALA A 505 -10.92 -1.28 -2.18
C ALA A 505 -11.35 -2.22 -3.31
N TRP A 506 -10.53 -2.34 -4.34
CA TRP A 506 -10.69 -3.43 -5.29
C TRP A 506 -10.48 -4.78 -4.60
N PRO A 507 -11.18 -5.85 -5.02
CA PRO A 507 -10.85 -7.22 -4.61
C PRO A 507 -9.60 -7.69 -5.34
N LYS A 508 -8.48 -7.00 -5.05
CA LYS A 508 -7.15 -7.27 -5.59
C LYS A 508 -6.77 -8.67 -5.19
N GLN A 509 -6.19 -9.38 -6.15
CA GLN A 509 -5.72 -10.72 -5.93
C GLN A 509 -4.38 -10.68 -5.21
N GLY A 510 -4.38 -11.23 -4.01
CA GLY A 510 -3.22 -11.36 -3.14
C GLY A 510 -2.47 -10.08 -2.83
N TYR A 511 -1.20 -10.25 -2.51
CA TYR A 511 -0.25 -9.23 -2.10
C TYR A 511 0.77 -8.96 -3.19
N SER A 512 1.08 -7.68 -3.37
CA SER A 512 2.15 -7.16 -4.23
C SER A 512 3.26 -6.48 -3.43
N SER A 513 3.23 -6.57 -2.10
CA SER A 513 4.09 -5.84 -1.17
C SER A 513 4.68 -6.79 -0.13
N ASN A 514 5.91 -6.54 0.31
CA ASN A 514 6.58 -7.30 1.37
C ASN A 514 6.13 -6.91 2.79
N LEU A 515 5.12 -6.05 2.93
CA LEU A 515 4.65 -5.48 4.20
C LEU A 515 4.58 -6.50 5.33
N LEU A 516 3.92 -7.66 5.12
CA LEU A 516 3.77 -8.65 6.19
C LEU A 516 5.13 -9.22 6.64
N LEU A 517 6.04 -9.54 5.71
CA LEU A 517 7.38 -9.99 6.07
C LEU A 517 8.14 -8.90 6.80
N GLU A 518 8.04 -7.66 6.33
CA GLU A 518 8.69 -6.49 6.93
C GLU A 518 8.20 -6.22 8.37
N MET A 519 6.92 -6.42 8.66
CA MET A 519 6.39 -6.35 10.03
C MET A 519 7.09 -7.36 10.95
N THR A 520 7.38 -8.57 10.46
CA THR A 520 8.07 -9.58 11.26
C THR A 520 9.54 -9.23 11.57
N VAL A 521 10.12 -8.30 10.79
CA VAL A 521 11.51 -7.84 10.95
C VAL A 521 11.63 -6.35 11.33
N MET A 522 10.55 -5.75 11.84
CA MET A 522 10.45 -4.31 12.02
C MET A 522 11.55 -3.70 12.91
N SER A 523 12.03 -4.40 13.94
CA SER A 523 13.13 -3.87 14.77
C SER A 523 14.44 -3.71 13.97
N GLU A 524 14.69 -4.59 12.99
CA GLU A 524 15.86 -4.50 12.11
C GLU A 524 15.68 -3.32 11.15
N LEU A 525 14.45 -3.13 10.62
CA LEU A 525 14.10 -2.02 9.73
C LEU A 525 14.20 -0.65 10.37
N LEU A 526 14.02 -0.55 11.69
CA LEU A 526 14.13 0.69 12.44
C LEU A 526 15.55 0.93 12.97
N GLY A 527 16.46 -0.04 12.83
CA GLY A 527 17.81 0.03 13.40
C GLY A 527 17.85 -0.06 14.93
N ILE A 528 16.78 -0.53 15.58
CA ILE A 528 16.63 -0.56 17.05
C ILE A 528 16.86 -1.94 17.66
N GLY A 529 17.01 -2.99 16.84
CA GLY A 529 17.41 -4.31 17.33
C GLY A 529 17.15 -5.46 16.36
N ALA A 530 17.52 -6.68 16.79
CA ALA A 530 17.27 -7.89 16.02
C ALA A 530 15.78 -8.28 16.04
N SER A 531 15.34 -9.03 15.03
CA SER A 531 13.98 -9.58 14.98
C SER A 531 14.00 -11.11 14.85
N VAL A 532 13.03 -11.76 15.46
CA VAL A 532 12.70 -13.17 15.23
C VAL A 532 11.41 -13.20 14.41
N PRO A 533 11.46 -13.54 13.12
CA PRO A 533 10.28 -13.54 12.27
C PRO A 533 9.22 -14.54 12.75
N ASP A 534 7.95 -14.15 12.71
CA ASP A 534 6.84 -15.08 12.91
C ASP A 534 6.69 -15.99 11.69
N ALA A 535 6.95 -17.29 11.88
CA ALA A 535 6.91 -18.28 10.82
C ALA A 535 5.53 -18.43 10.18
N CYS A 536 4.45 -18.27 10.95
CA CYS A 536 3.09 -18.45 10.48
C CYS A 536 2.57 -17.22 9.74
N VAL A 537 2.93 -16.01 10.19
CA VAL A 537 2.69 -14.78 9.40
C VAL A 537 3.44 -14.85 8.08
N ALA A 538 4.71 -15.30 8.08
CA ALA A 538 5.48 -15.46 6.85
C ALA A 538 4.85 -16.49 5.91
N LYS A 539 4.39 -17.63 6.43
CA LYS A 539 3.74 -18.68 5.61
C LYS A 539 2.42 -18.19 5.02
N ALA A 540 1.61 -17.48 5.81
CA ALA A 540 0.37 -16.86 5.35
C ALA A 540 0.62 -15.76 4.31
N HIS A 541 1.70 -14.98 4.45
CA HIS A 541 2.14 -14.03 3.44
C HIS A 541 2.40 -14.73 2.10
N PHE A 542 3.26 -15.74 2.07
CA PHE A 542 3.57 -16.46 0.82
C PHE A 542 2.36 -17.17 0.22
N GLY A 543 1.44 -17.68 1.04
CA GLY A 543 0.17 -18.22 0.57
C GLY A 543 -0.72 -17.19 -0.12
N ASN A 544 -0.44 -15.89 0.04
CA ASN A 544 -1.20 -14.78 -0.53
C ASN A 544 -0.36 -13.89 -1.45
N VAL A 545 0.93 -14.14 -1.68
CA VAL A 545 1.73 -13.37 -2.64
C VAL A 545 1.44 -13.85 -4.05
N TYR A 546 0.98 -12.95 -4.92
CA TYR A 546 0.70 -13.28 -6.33
C TYR A 546 1.71 -12.69 -7.30
N TYR A 547 2.33 -11.59 -6.89
CA TYR A 547 3.32 -10.92 -7.70
C TYR A 547 4.57 -10.65 -6.88
N ASP A 548 5.73 -10.82 -7.52
CA ASP A 548 7.02 -10.43 -6.95
C ASP A 548 7.31 -8.93 -7.17
N LEU A 549 6.26 -8.11 -7.26
CA LEU A 549 6.34 -6.65 -7.49
C LEU A 549 7.19 -5.94 -6.45
N ALA A 550 7.24 -6.45 -5.22
CA ALA A 550 8.08 -5.89 -4.17
C ALA A 550 9.58 -5.93 -4.52
N PHE A 551 10.02 -6.91 -5.32
CA PHE A 551 11.41 -7.03 -5.80
C PHE A 551 11.65 -6.29 -7.14
N GLU A 552 10.61 -5.77 -7.80
CA GLU A 552 10.80 -5.04 -9.06
C GLU A 552 11.51 -3.70 -8.89
N ASP A 553 11.42 -3.12 -7.69
CA ASP A 553 12.09 -1.91 -7.26
C ASP A 553 13.15 -2.24 -6.20
N PRO A 554 14.37 -2.63 -6.61
CA PRO A 554 15.41 -3.09 -5.68
C PRO A 554 15.87 -2.01 -4.70
N TRP A 555 15.60 -0.74 -4.98
CA TRP A 555 15.90 0.38 -4.07
C TRP A 555 15.03 0.35 -2.81
N SER A 556 13.85 -0.25 -2.87
CA SER A 556 12.88 -0.27 -1.77
C SER A 556 12.98 -1.54 -0.92
N VAL A 557 13.77 -2.53 -1.32
CA VAL A 557 13.87 -3.82 -0.62
C VAL A 557 14.92 -3.71 0.50
N PRO A 558 14.54 -3.79 1.78
CA PRO A 558 15.48 -3.68 2.88
C PRO A 558 16.30 -4.97 3.05
N SER A 559 17.57 -4.83 3.45
CA SER A 559 18.48 -5.94 3.74
C SER A 559 17.96 -6.92 4.81
N ALA A 560 17.09 -6.46 5.71
CA ALA A 560 16.42 -7.28 6.70
C ALA A 560 15.55 -8.41 6.10
N LEU A 561 15.21 -8.34 4.80
CA LEU A 561 14.51 -9.44 4.12
C LEU A 561 15.43 -10.54 3.58
N ALA A 562 16.75 -10.35 3.63
CA ALA A 562 17.75 -11.34 3.20
C ALA A 562 17.85 -12.51 4.21
N LYS A 563 16.84 -13.38 4.24
CA LYS A 563 16.71 -14.53 5.14
C LYS A 563 16.28 -15.79 4.39
N ASP A 564 16.51 -16.96 4.99
CA ASP A 564 15.97 -18.23 4.52
C ASP A 564 14.49 -18.39 4.89
N TRP A 565 13.62 -17.77 4.09
CA TRP A 565 12.18 -17.81 4.31
C TRP A 565 11.57 -19.20 4.13
N ALA A 566 12.19 -20.08 3.33
CA ALA A 566 11.74 -21.46 3.23
C ALA A 566 12.01 -22.22 4.52
N GLY A 567 13.22 -22.09 5.07
CA GLY A 567 13.54 -22.57 6.41
C GLY A 567 12.61 -21.99 7.48
N ILE A 568 12.36 -20.68 7.47
CA ILE A 568 11.49 -20.01 8.45
C ILE A 568 10.05 -20.51 8.38
N THR A 569 9.44 -20.53 7.19
CA THR A 569 8.03 -20.91 7.02
C THR A 569 7.78 -22.39 7.33
N SER A 570 8.79 -23.24 7.18
CA SER A 570 8.73 -24.66 7.56
C SER A 570 8.51 -24.87 9.06
N MET A 571 8.82 -23.86 9.89
CA MET A 571 8.59 -23.91 11.35
C MET A 571 7.14 -23.64 11.75
N CYS A 572 6.28 -23.19 10.82
CA CYS A 572 4.88 -22.94 11.13
C CYS A 572 4.05 -24.24 11.10
N ASP A 573 3.47 -24.58 12.26
CA ASP A 573 2.47 -25.62 12.40
C ASP A 573 1.05 -25.03 12.38
N LEU A 574 0.28 -25.39 11.35
CA LEU A 574 -1.11 -24.94 11.17
C LEU A 574 -2.13 -25.96 11.72
N SER A 575 -1.70 -27.07 12.32
CA SER A 575 -2.58 -28.20 12.68
C SER A 575 -3.55 -27.93 13.83
N THR A 576 -3.46 -26.79 14.51
CA THR A 576 -4.12 -26.57 15.81
C THR A 576 -5.38 -25.71 15.80
N THR A 577 -5.71 -25.02 14.69
CA THR A 577 -6.80 -24.02 14.68
C THR A 577 -7.85 -24.34 13.63
N SER A 578 -9.02 -24.84 14.05
CA SER A 578 -10.17 -25.09 13.18
C SER A 578 -11.05 -23.85 12.97
N GLN A 579 -11.03 -22.89 13.89
CA GLN A 579 -11.85 -21.69 13.81
C GLN A 579 -11.11 -20.48 14.40
N LYS A 580 -11.32 -19.32 13.77
CA LYS A 580 -10.77 -18.04 14.22
C LYS A 580 -11.81 -16.93 14.05
N VAL A 581 -12.02 -16.15 15.11
CA VAL A 581 -12.76 -14.89 15.08
C VAL A 581 -11.76 -13.77 15.28
N SER A 582 -11.77 -12.78 14.39
CA SER A 582 -10.92 -11.60 14.47
C SER A 582 -11.79 -10.35 14.54
N LEU A 583 -11.53 -9.47 15.51
CA LEU A 583 -12.28 -8.24 15.76
C LEU A 583 -11.32 -7.04 15.79
N PHE A 584 -11.62 -6.06 14.95
CA PHE A 584 -10.95 -4.76 14.85
C PHE A 584 -12.00 -3.69 15.13
N GLY A 585 -12.29 -3.48 16.42
CA GLY A 585 -13.40 -2.63 16.86
C GLY A 585 -13.19 -1.14 16.58
N GLU A 586 -11.95 -0.65 16.61
CA GLU A 586 -11.65 0.75 16.30
C GLU A 586 -11.76 1.02 14.81
N TYR A 587 -11.19 0.13 13.99
CA TYR A 587 -11.31 0.21 12.55
C TYR A 587 -12.76 -0.03 12.09
N GLY A 588 -13.47 -0.96 12.73
CA GLY A 588 -14.83 -1.38 12.37
C GLY A 588 -14.85 -2.56 11.40
N LEU A 589 -14.09 -3.63 11.65
CA LEU A 589 -14.14 -4.89 10.89
C LEU A 589 -14.19 -6.07 11.84
N ALA A 590 -14.96 -7.08 11.49
CA ALA A 590 -14.82 -8.39 12.10
C ALA A 590 -14.96 -9.51 11.07
N THR A 591 -14.29 -10.62 11.35
CA THR A 591 -14.27 -11.79 10.47
C THR A 591 -14.41 -13.07 11.29
N MET A 592 -15.00 -14.08 10.67
CA MET A 592 -14.96 -15.46 11.14
C MET A 592 -14.39 -16.32 10.04
N ARG A 593 -13.42 -17.16 10.38
CA ARG A 593 -12.79 -18.13 9.49
C ARG A 593 -12.91 -19.51 10.09
N GLN A 594 -13.32 -20.49 9.30
CA GLN A 594 -13.36 -21.89 9.67
C GLN A 594 -12.53 -22.70 8.69
N ARG A 595 -11.75 -23.65 9.20
CA ARG A 595 -10.88 -24.51 8.42
C ARG A 595 -11.41 -25.93 8.48
N GLU A 596 -11.64 -26.49 7.30
CA GLU A 596 -12.11 -27.85 7.03
C GLU A 596 -11.03 -28.58 6.21
N PRO A 597 -10.02 -29.19 6.86
CA PRO A 597 -8.93 -29.86 6.17
C PRO A 597 -9.41 -30.98 5.24
N GLY A 598 -8.86 -31.03 4.02
CA GLY A 598 -9.24 -32.04 3.03
C GLY A 598 -10.62 -31.83 2.40
N SER A 599 -11.23 -30.65 2.58
CA SER A 599 -12.53 -30.32 1.98
C SER A 599 -12.49 -30.11 0.47
N THR A 600 -11.32 -29.99 -0.17
CA THR A 600 -11.21 -29.79 -1.63
C THR A 600 -10.10 -30.64 -2.25
N GLU A 601 -10.24 -30.96 -3.53
CA GLU A 601 -9.16 -31.57 -4.31
C GLU A 601 -8.01 -30.57 -4.54
N ALA A 602 -8.34 -29.28 -4.70
CA ALA A 602 -7.36 -28.21 -4.81
C ALA A 602 -6.37 -28.16 -3.63
N ALA A 603 -6.85 -28.30 -2.39
CA ALA A 603 -5.99 -28.32 -1.22
C ALA A 603 -5.12 -29.59 -1.12
N ALA A 604 -5.62 -30.72 -1.63
CA ALA A 604 -4.91 -31.99 -1.60
C ALA A 604 -3.63 -31.98 -2.46
N ILE A 605 -3.59 -31.13 -3.50
CA ILE A 605 -2.42 -30.96 -4.38
C ILE A 605 -1.54 -29.75 -4.03
N ALA A 606 -1.82 -29.08 -2.91
CA ALA A 606 -1.05 -27.92 -2.49
C ALA A 606 0.33 -28.33 -1.95
N THR A 607 1.34 -27.59 -2.37
CA THR A 607 2.78 -27.73 -2.09
C THR A 607 3.35 -26.33 -1.82
N ASP A 608 4.66 -26.21 -1.55
CA ASP A 608 5.31 -24.92 -1.37
C ASP A 608 5.32 -24.04 -2.64
N VAL A 609 5.00 -24.60 -3.81
CA VAL A 609 4.93 -23.86 -5.11
C VAL A 609 3.56 -23.20 -5.33
N ASN A 610 2.52 -23.74 -4.71
CA ASN A 610 1.13 -23.36 -4.90
C ASN A 610 0.40 -23.35 -3.55
N LEU A 611 1.08 -22.80 -2.53
CA LEU A 611 0.62 -22.75 -1.14
C LEU A 611 -0.74 -22.06 -1.02
N LEU A 612 -1.05 -21.13 -1.94
CA LEU A 612 -2.35 -20.47 -2.03
C LEU A 612 -3.52 -21.47 -2.08
N LEU A 613 -3.33 -22.66 -2.66
CA LEU A 613 -4.40 -23.66 -2.76
C LEU A 613 -4.81 -24.22 -1.39
N LYS A 614 -3.97 -24.09 -0.35
CA LYS A 614 -4.38 -24.44 1.02
C LYS A 614 -5.52 -23.57 1.56
N GLN A 615 -5.72 -22.38 1.03
CA GLN A 615 -6.86 -21.53 1.40
C GLN A 615 -8.20 -22.13 0.99
N THR A 616 -8.22 -23.07 0.03
CA THR A 616 -9.44 -23.78 -0.34
C THR A 616 -9.94 -24.75 0.72
N GLU A 617 -9.22 -24.94 1.82
CA GLU A 617 -9.71 -25.66 3.00
C GLU A 617 -10.54 -24.76 3.93
N GLU A 618 -10.75 -23.49 3.59
CA GLU A 618 -11.33 -22.51 4.51
C GLU A 618 -12.65 -21.93 4.01
N THR A 619 -13.55 -21.68 4.95
CA THR A 619 -14.69 -20.79 4.78
C THR A 619 -14.49 -19.52 5.59
N PHE A 620 -15.11 -18.44 5.16
CA PHE A 620 -14.84 -17.11 5.69
C PHE A 620 -16.05 -16.19 5.51
N ILE A 621 -16.39 -15.45 6.56
CA ILE A 621 -17.35 -14.35 6.50
C ILE A 621 -16.74 -13.10 7.13
N ALA A 622 -17.00 -11.94 6.53
CA ALA A 622 -16.61 -10.65 7.07
C ALA A 622 -17.81 -9.71 7.15
N VAL A 623 -17.78 -8.82 8.14
CA VAL A 623 -18.72 -7.71 8.29
C VAL A 623 -17.98 -6.46 8.69
N ASN A 624 -18.44 -5.31 8.19
CA ASN A 624 -17.86 -4.03 8.54
C ASN A 624 -18.85 -3.14 9.32
N SER A 625 -18.31 -2.16 10.02
CA SER A 625 -19.02 -1.09 10.72
C SER A 625 -18.26 0.23 10.62
N VAL A 626 -17.39 0.34 9.61
CA VAL A 626 -16.46 1.44 9.41
C VAL A 626 -17.20 2.77 9.35
N LYS A 627 -16.53 3.82 9.83
CA LYS A 627 -17.09 5.17 9.78
C LYS A 627 -17.13 5.68 8.34
N ASN A 628 -18.33 6.04 7.87
CA ASN A 628 -18.57 6.42 6.47
C ASN A 628 -18.19 7.87 6.11
N ASN A 629 -17.43 8.57 6.96
CA ASN A 629 -16.87 9.91 6.65
C ASN A 629 -15.35 9.94 6.53
N VAL A 630 -14.72 8.78 6.55
CA VAL A 630 -13.30 8.63 6.23
C VAL A 630 -13.16 8.59 4.70
N PRO A 631 -12.15 9.24 4.11
CA PRO A 631 -11.88 9.09 2.68
C PRO A 631 -11.83 7.61 2.28
N HIS A 632 -12.30 7.30 1.06
CA HIS A 632 -12.27 5.94 0.51
C HIS A 632 -13.15 4.91 1.25
N LYS A 633 -14.03 5.36 2.15
CA LYS A 633 -15.07 4.52 2.78
C LYS A 633 -16.44 4.84 2.21
N GLU A 634 -17.24 3.78 2.10
CA GLU A 634 -18.60 3.83 1.60
C GLU A 634 -19.62 3.81 2.75
N MET A 635 -20.88 4.06 2.42
CA MET A 635 -22.00 3.88 3.37
C MET A 635 -22.42 2.40 3.39
N ASP A 636 -21.52 1.50 3.76
CA ASP A 636 -21.69 0.05 3.61
C ASP A 636 -21.87 -0.68 4.95
N PHE A 637 -22.31 0.04 6.01
CA PHE A 637 -22.46 -0.53 7.36
C PHE A 637 -23.21 -1.86 7.38
N ALA A 638 -22.69 -2.78 8.18
CA ALA A 638 -23.15 -4.15 8.32
C ALA A 638 -23.11 -4.95 7.00
N GLY A 639 -22.47 -4.43 5.95
CA GLY A 639 -22.23 -5.14 4.70
C GLY A 639 -21.47 -6.44 4.96
N VAL A 640 -21.90 -7.50 4.28
CA VAL A 640 -21.33 -8.85 4.45
C VAL A 640 -20.59 -9.29 3.20
N ILE A 641 -19.44 -9.92 3.40
CA ILE A 641 -18.71 -10.63 2.37
C ILE A 641 -18.58 -12.09 2.81
N TRP A 642 -18.89 -13.03 1.91
CA TRP A 642 -18.82 -14.47 2.19
C TRP A 642 -18.00 -15.19 1.10
N SER A 643 -17.01 -15.96 1.55
CA SER A 643 -16.22 -16.85 0.69
C SER A 643 -16.11 -18.22 1.30
N ALA A 644 -16.08 -19.24 0.45
CA ALA A 644 -15.95 -20.62 0.88
C ALA A 644 -15.12 -21.42 -0.12
N PHE A 645 -14.20 -22.21 0.40
CA PHE A 645 -13.43 -23.21 -0.34
C PHE A 645 -12.74 -22.66 -1.60
N GLY A 646 -12.18 -21.46 -1.49
CA GLY A 646 -11.49 -20.80 -2.60
C GLY A 646 -12.35 -19.87 -3.44
N GLU A 647 -13.65 -19.72 -3.16
CA GLU A 647 -14.55 -18.94 -4.01
C GLU A 647 -15.27 -17.81 -3.26
N ARG A 648 -15.44 -16.66 -3.95
CA ARG A 648 -16.26 -15.54 -3.48
C ARG A 648 -17.74 -15.80 -3.80
N LEU A 649 -18.59 -15.91 -2.78
CA LEU A 649 -20.02 -16.21 -2.91
C LEU A 649 -20.88 -14.94 -2.85
N LEU A 650 -20.59 -14.05 -1.89
CA LEU A 650 -21.19 -12.71 -1.81
C LEU A 650 -20.12 -11.66 -2.00
N SER A 651 -20.40 -10.63 -2.80
CA SER A 651 -19.44 -9.57 -3.16
C SER A 651 -20.08 -8.20 -3.04
N ASP A 652 -19.28 -7.19 -2.78
CA ASP A 652 -19.69 -5.80 -2.92
C ASP A 652 -19.43 -5.28 -4.36
N PHE A 653 -19.87 -4.07 -4.66
CA PHE A 653 -19.53 -3.37 -5.90
C PHE A 653 -18.10 -2.81 -5.90
N ALA A 654 -17.50 -2.60 -4.72
CA ALA A 654 -16.15 -2.07 -4.56
C ALA A 654 -16.01 -0.66 -5.15
N TYR A 655 -14.76 -0.25 -5.42
CA TYR A 655 -14.41 1.05 -5.98
C TYR A 655 -15.16 1.42 -7.27
N GLY A 656 -16.18 2.28 -7.13
CA GLY A 656 -16.92 2.89 -8.23
C GLY A 656 -16.19 4.07 -8.87
N GLU A 657 -16.93 4.99 -9.50
CA GLU A 657 -16.35 6.20 -10.10
C GLU A 657 -16.26 7.30 -9.04
N ILE A 658 -15.03 7.65 -8.60
CA ILE A 658 -14.73 8.68 -7.58
C ILE A 658 -15.68 9.86 -7.74
N VAL A 659 -16.66 9.95 -6.84
CA VAL A 659 -17.46 11.15 -6.71
C VAL A 659 -16.72 12.05 -5.75
N ARG A 660 -16.51 13.32 -6.11
CA ARG A 660 -16.05 14.33 -5.13
C ARG A 660 -17.03 14.47 -3.94
N ASN A 661 -18.19 13.81 -4.02
CA ASN A 661 -19.39 14.01 -3.24
C ASN A 661 -20.03 12.69 -2.75
N TYR A 662 -19.27 11.66 -2.32
CA TYR A 662 -19.84 10.52 -1.54
C TYR A 662 -20.71 11.00 -0.35
N PHE A 663 -20.45 12.24 0.04
CA PHE A 663 -21.14 13.07 1.00
C PHE A 663 -22.59 13.48 0.67
N GLU A 664 -23.09 13.25 -0.55
CA GLU A 664 -24.35 13.84 -1.03
C GLU A 664 -25.56 12.89 -1.11
N TYR A 665 -25.49 11.63 -0.63
CA TYR A 665 -26.56 10.62 -0.76
C TYR A 665 -27.00 10.30 -2.21
N ASP A 666 -26.43 10.99 -3.21
CA ASP A 666 -26.73 10.86 -4.63
C ASP A 666 -26.32 9.45 -5.10
N VAL A 667 -27.31 8.63 -5.48
CA VAL A 667 -27.08 7.29 -6.03
C VAL A 667 -27.15 7.28 -7.55
N PHE A 668 -27.89 8.22 -8.14
CA PHE A 668 -28.01 8.35 -9.60
C PHE A 668 -27.98 9.82 -10.03
N GLU A 669 -27.13 10.15 -11.00
CA GLU A 669 -27.02 11.48 -11.59
C GLU A 669 -27.21 11.40 -13.11
N ARG A 670 -28.26 12.06 -13.64
CA ARG A 670 -28.43 12.23 -15.09
C ARG A 670 -27.42 13.24 -15.62
N GLN A 671 -26.55 12.78 -16.52
CA GLN A 671 -25.55 13.61 -17.18
C GLN A 671 -26.16 14.40 -18.34
N SER A 672 -25.50 15.48 -18.77
CA SER A 672 -25.97 16.35 -19.86
C SER A 672 -26.04 15.66 -21.23
N ASN A 673 -25.47 14.47 -21.37
CA ASN A 673 -25.53 13.63 -22.57
C ASN A 673 -26.62 12.54 -22.50
N ASN A 674 -27.57 12.65 -21.55
CA ASN A 674 -28.63 11.67 -21.29
C ASN A 674 -28.11 10.27 -20.90
N GLN A 675 -26.89 10.17 -20.39
CA GLN A 675 -26.42 8.97 -19.70
C GLN A 675 -26.61 9.14 -18.18
N TYR A 676 -26.79 8.03 -17.47
CA TYR A 676 -26.80 8.05 -16.02
C TYR A 676 -25.42 7.67 -15.50
N LYS A 677 -24.97 8.38 -14.47
CA LYS A 677 -23.89 7.93 -13.60
C LYS A 677 -24.52 7.20 -12.43
N SER A 678 -24.18 5.91 -12.27
CA SER A 678 -24.70 5.07 -11.20
C SER A 678 -23.63 4.89 -10.12
N HIS A 679 -23.99 5.20 -8.88
CA HIS A 679 -23.13 5.16 -7.71
C HIS A 679 -23.55 4.01 -6.78
N PHE A 680 -23.36 2.79 -7.28
CA PHE A 680 -23.61 1.58 -6.49
C PHE A 680 -22.46 1.27 -5.52
N ASP A 681 -21.35 2.02 -5.57
CA ASP A 681 -20.32 2.12 -4.52
C ASP A 681 -20.85 2.91 -3.30
N HIS A 682 -21.99 2.45 -2.81
CA HIS A 682 -22.77 2.98 -1.70
C HIS A 682 -23.53 1.79 -1.08
N MET A 683 -24.34 2.01 -0.04
CA MET A 683 -25.13 0.94 0.59
C MET A 683 -26.02 0.13 -0.35
N LEU A 684 -26.39 0.67 -1.53
CA LEU A 684 -27.16 -0.04 -2.53
C LEU A 684 -26.34 -1.07 -3.33
N GLY A 685 -25.01 -1.07 -3.23
CA GLY A 685 -24.17 -2.15 -3.74
C GLY A 685 -23.70 -3.15 -2.69
N ALA A 686 -23.91 -2.83 -1.41
CA ALA A 686 -23.51 -3.66 -0.28
C ALA A 686 -24.54 -4.74 0.07
N ASN A 687 -24.06 -5.82 0.69
CA ASN A 687 -24.90 -6.93 1.20
C ASN A 687 -25.53 -6.58 2.56
N THR A 688 -26.49 -5.65 2.55
CA THR A 688 -27.06 -5.06 3.77
C THR A 688 -28.56 -4.74 3.62
N LEU A 689 -29.11 -4.11 4.66
CA LEU A 689 -30.51 -3.73 4.79
C LEU A 689 -30.85 -2.48 3.96
N VAL A 690 -31.87 -2.59 3.12
CA VAL A 690 -32.40 -1.50 2.27
C VAL A 690 -33.85 -1.19 2.64
N VAL A 691 -34.13 0.08 2.89
CA VAL A 691 -35.44 0.64 3.25
C VAL A 691 -36.00 1.38 2.04
N PRO A 692 -37.01 0.85 1.33
CA PRO A 692 -37.56 1.51 0.14
C PRO A 692 -38.00 2.95 0.37
N GLY A 693 -38.54 3.28 1.56
CA GLY A 693 -38.96 4.62 1.93
C GLY A 693 -37.84 5.64 2.12
N ALA A 694 -36.57 5.23 2.04
CA ALA A 694 -35.42 6.12 2.14
C ALA A 694 -34.99 6.74 0.79
N PHE A 695 -35.63 6.36 -0.32
CA PHE A 695 -35.43 7.01 -1.62
C PHE A 695 -36.10 8.38 -1.66
N ILE A 696 -35.36 9.38 -2.12
CA ILE A 696 -35.85 10.75 -2.31
C ILE A 696 -35.46 11.20 -3.71
N GLU A 697 -36.42 11.75 -4.43
CA GLU A 697 -36.17 12.43 -5.69
C GLU A 697 -35.85 13.91 -5.41
N TYR A 698 -34.71 14.37 -5.92
CA TYR A 698 -34.25 15.74 -5.75
C TYR A 698 -34.03 16.40 -7.12
N HIS A 699 -34.65 17.56 -7.33
CA HIS A 699 -34.45 18.39 -8.51
C HIS A 699 -33.58 19.59 -8.17
N ASP A 700 -32.41 19.67 -8.81
CA ASP A 700 -31.51 20.82 -8.68
C ASP A 700 -31.83 21.85 -9.77
N ASP A 701 -32.63 22.85 -9.40
CA ASP A 701 -33.06 23.92 -10.31
C ASP A 701 -31.90 24.75 -10.88
N VAL A 702 -30.73 24.74 -10.22
CA VAL A 702 -29.56 25.54 -10.64
C VAL A 702 -28.80 24.87 -11.78
N ILE A 703 -28.79 23.54 -11.84
CA ILE A 703 -27.99 22.76 -12.81
C ILE A 703 -28.89 21.97 -13.79
N ALA A 704 -30.22 22.05 -13.64
CA ALA A 704 -31.21 21.29 -14.42
C ALA A 704 -30.93 19.77 -14.44
N LYS A 705 -30.41 19.23 -13.33
CA LYS A 705 -30.13 17.80 -13.16
C LYS A 705 -31.16 17.16 -12.24
N GLN A 706 -31.69 16.02 -12.66
CA GLN A 706 -32.48 15.14 -11.81
C GLN A 706 -31.52 14.21 -11.07
N ARG A 707 -31.63 14.20 -9.74
CA ARG A 707 -30.83 13.34 -8.86
C ARG A 707 -31.76 12.46 -8.05
N TYR A 708 -31.32 11.23 -7.83
CA TYR A 708 -31.97 10.32 -6.89
C TYR A 708 -31.03 10.14 -5.72
N GLU A 709 -31.55 10.41 -4.53
CA GLU A 709 -30.83 10.22 -3.29
C GLU A 709 -31.37 9.01 -2.54
N TYR A 710 -30.49 8.33 -1.81
CA TYR A 710 -30.89 7.27 -0.91
C TYR A 710 -30.34 7.51 0.51
N ARG A 711 -31.24 7.78 1.45
CA ARG A 711 -30.91 8.26 2.82
C ARG A 711 -31.16 7.22 3.91
N GLY A 712 -30.80 5.96 3.65
CA GLY A 712 -31.07 4.86 4.59
C GLY A 712 -30.13 4.81 5.80
N GLN A 713 -28.85 5.11 5.60
CA GLN A 713 -27.84 5.24 6.67
C GLN A 713 -27.50 6.72 6.88
N ILE A 714 -26.99 7.07 8.05
CA ILE A 714 -26.64 8.44 8.43
C ILE A 714 -25.16 8.67 8.17
N TYR A 715 -24.87 9.74 7.46
CA TYR A 715 -23.49 10.15 7.17
C TYR A 715 -22.75 10.64 8.43
N GLY A 716 -21.47 10.30 8.54
CA GLY A 716 -20.58 10.64 9.65
C GLY A 716 -20.64 9.68 10.83
N LYS A 717 -21.48 8.64 10.75
CA LYS A 717 -21.72 7.69 11.83
C LYS A 717 -20.91 6.41 11.62
N GLN A 718 -20.64 5.75 12.74
CA GLN A 718 -19.94 4.48 12.82
C GLN A 718 -20.85 3.54 13.60
N GLY A 719 -20.83 2.26 13.28
CA GLY A 719 -21.46 1.26 14.12
C GLY A 719 -20.48 0.66 15.12
N HIS A 720 -20.95 -0.29 15.91
CA HIS A 720 -20.12 -0.99 16.88
C HIS A 720 -20.16 -2.48 16.65
N ILE A 721 -19.00 -3.13 16.64
CA ILE A 721 -18.90 -4.59 16.60
C ILE A 721 -18.38 -5.07 17.95
N THR A 722 -19.09 -6.02 18.54
CA THR A 722 -18.66 -6.70 19.75
C THR A 722 -18.60 -8.20 19.52
N GLN A 723 -17.70 -8.87 20.24
CA GLN A 723 -17.66 -10.33 20.31
C GLN A 723 -18.26 -10.76 21.64
N GLN A 724 -19.17 -11.73 21.59
CA GLN A 724 -19.77 -12.35 22.76
C GLN A 724 -19.67 -13.87 22.66
N LYS A 725 -19.61 -14.54 23.82
CA LYS A 725 -19.56 -16.00 23.88
C LYS A 725 -20.86 -16.56 24.43
N LEU A 726 -21.65 -17.22 23.58
CA LEU A 726 -22.95 -17.79 23.94
C LEU A 726 -22.85 -19.31 23.90
N ASN A 727 -23.09 -19.99 25.03
CA ASN A 727 -22.97 -21.47 25.14
C ASN A 727 -21.64 -22.05 24.61
N GLY A 728 -20.55 -21.27 24.69
CA GLY A 728 -19.24 -21.67 24.18
C GLY A 728 -18.96 -21.29 22.72
N VAL A 729 -19.95 -20.75 22.01
CA VAL A 729 -19.84 -20.28 20.61
C VAL A 729 -19.48 -18.81 20.58
N ASP A 730 -18.43 -18.45 19.85
CA ASP A 730 -18.06 -17.05 19.61
C ASP A 730 -18.98 -16.43 18.55
N VAL A 731 -19.67 -15.36 18.93
CA VAL A 731 -20.66 -14.64 18.14
C VAL A 731 -20.18 -13.21 17.95
N LEU A 732 -20.36 -12.67 16.74
CA LEU A 732 -20.17 -11.24 16.48
C LEU A 732 -21.54 -10.55 16.49
N HIS A 733 -21.65 -9.44 17.20
CA HIS A 733 -22.82 -8.56 17.20
C HIS A 733 -22.42 -7.20 16.63
N VAL A 734 -23.13 -6.77 15.60
CA VAL A 734 -22.98 -5.49 14.93
C VAL A 734 -24.19 -4.63 15.27
N ASN A 735 -23.96 -3.52 15.96
CA ASN A 735 -24.97 -2.55 16.34
C ASN A 735 -24.88 -1.29 15.47
N GLY A 736 -26.01 -0.90 14.89
CA GLY A 736 -26.15 0.23 13.98
C GLY A 736 -27.00 1.37 14.52
N ASP A 737 -27.24 1.46 15.83
CA ASP A 737 -28.14 2.46 16.41
C ASP A 737 -27.72 3.89 16.05
N ASP A 738 -26.43 4.18 16.07
CA ASP A 738 -25.90 5.49 15.66
C ASP A 738 -25.99 5.71 14.14
N VAL A 739 -25.87 4.64 13.35
CA VAL A 739 -25.90 4.67 11.88
C VAL A 739 -27.32 4.91 11.36
N TYR A 740 -28.34 4.46 12.07
CA TYR A 740 -29.74 4.55 11.62
C TYR A 740 -30.60 5.49 12.48
N GLY A 741 -30.43 5.44 13.80
CA GLY A 741 -31.22 6.17 14.78
C GLY A 741 -30.78 7.62 15.02
N GLY A 742 -29.54 7.97 14.64
CA GLY A 742 -28.93 9.28 14.89
C GLY A 742 -29.50 10.48 14.10
N THR A 743 -28.75 11.59 14.12
CA THR A 743 -28.95 12.77 13.26
C THR A 743 -27.66 13.09 12.50
N ASN A 744 -27.77 13.55 11.25
CA ASN A 744 -26.61 13.92 10.41
C ASN A 744 -25.69 14.96 11.08
N ASP A 745 -24.39 14.87 10.78
CA ASP A 745 -23.41 15.94 11.01
C ASP A 745 -23.76 17.16 10.10
N PRO A 746 -23.86 18.40 10.63
CA PRO A 746 -24.24 19.60 9.87
C PRO A 746 -23.24 20.07 8.81
N LYS A 747 -22.24 19.26 8.44
CA LYS A 747 -21.16 19.63 7.51
C LYS A 747 -21.61 20.01 6.09
N PHE A 748 -22.88 19.80 5.71
CA PHE A 748 -23.39 20.09 4.37
C PHE A 748 -24.54 21.10 4.36
N SER A 749 -24.64 21.82 3.26
CA SER A 749 -25.70 22.80 2.99
C SER A 749 -27.10 22.19 2.76
N ARG A 750 -27.24 20.85 2.76
CA ARG A 750 -28.50 20.13 2.56
C ARG A 750 -29.17 19.74 3.88
N VAL A 751 -30.50 19.63 3.87
CA VAL A 751 -31.33 19.32 5.04
C VAL A 751 -30.93 17.97 5.66
N SER A 752 -30.75 17.96 7.00
CA SER A 752 -30.45 16.77 7.78
C SER A 752 -31.43 15.63 7.47
N ALA A 753 -30.91 14.47 7.11
CA ALA A 753 -31.68 13.23 7.11
C ALA A 753 -31.92 12.81 8.55
N THR A 754 -33.16 12.45 8.90
CA THR A 754 -33.48 11.84 10.18
C THR A 754 -33.39 10.32 10.13
N GLY A 755 -33.07 9.70 8.98
CA GLY A 755 -33.09 8.25 8.80
C GLY A 755 -34.51 7.64 8.87
N GLN A 756 -34.70 6.44 8.31
CA GLN A 756 -35.98 5.73 8.31
C GLN A 756 -36.07 4.64 9.40
N LEU A 757 -34.93 4.17 9.89
CA LEU A 757 -34.84 3.12 10.92
C LEU A 757 -34.52 3.73 12.28
N ASP A 758 -35.10 3.15 13.32
CA ASP A 758 -34.80 3.46 14.72
C ASP A 758 -33.51 2.75 15.17
N ARG A 759 -33.35 1.50 14.73
CA ARG A 759 -32.20 0.64 15.04
C ARG A 759 -32.02 -0.49 14.03
N PHE A 760 -30.82 -1.05 14.02
CA PHE A 760 -30.47 -2.27 13.30
C PHE A 760 -29.35 -3.00 14.04
N ASP A 761 -29.60 -4.26 14.38
CA ASP A 761 -28.65 -5.19 14.97
C ASP A 761 -28.46 -6.39 14.02
N ARG A 762 -27.22 -6.82 13.81
CA ARG A 762 -26.86 -8.01 13.04
C ARG A 762 -25.95 -8.92 13.86
N TRP A 763 -26.26 -10.21 13.94
CA TRP A 763 -25.39 -11.22 14.53
C TRP A 763 -24.82 -12.12 13.45
N LEU A 764 -23.51 -12.37 13.52
CA LEU A 764 -22.88 -13.47 12.80
C LEU A 764 -22.56 -14.58 13.78
N VAL A 765 -22.94 -15.80 13.42
CA VAL A 765 -22.75 -16.99 14.24
C VAL A 765 -22.08 -18.08 13.39
N PRO A 766 -20.98 -18.67 13.85
CA PRO A 766 -20.39 -19.83 13.20
C PRO A 766 -21.31 -21.04 13.42
N ALA A 767 -21.55 -21.81 12.37
CA ALA A 767 -22.26 -23.08 12.42
C ALA A 767 -21.34 -24.23 12.00
N VAL A 768 -21.81 -25.47 12.17
CA VAL A 768 -21.03 -26.68 11.90
C VAL A 768 -20.61 -26.79 10.43
N ASP A 769 -19.50 -27.49 10.19
CA ASP A 769 -18.94 -27.80 8.86
C ASP A 769 -18.57 -26.56 8.02
N GLY A 770 -18.15 -25.47 8.68
CA GLY A 770 -17.76 -24.23 8.01
C GLY A 770 -18.93 -23.32 7.60
N ASP A 771 -20.15 -23.59 8.06
CA ASP A 771 -21.34 -22.79 7.77
C ASP A 771 -21.44 -21.51 8.64
N TYR A 772 -22.32 -20.60 8.26
CA TYR A 772 -22.59 -19.38 9.04
C TYR A 772 -24.09 -19.11 9.16
N VAL A 773 -24.48 -18.44 10.25
CA VAL A 773 -25.82 -17.90 10.44
C VAL A 773 -25.73 -16.39 10.59
N ILE A 774 -26.58 -15.68 9.85
CA ILE A 774 -26.82 -14.25 10.01
C ILE A 774 -28.19 -14.08 10.63
N ILE A 775 -28.26 -13.32 11.72
CA ILE A 775 -29.54 -12.93 12.33
C ILE A 775 -29.62 -11.42 12.29
N ASP A 776 -30.69 -10.88 11.73
CA ASP A 776 -30.94 -9.44 11.65
C ASP A 776 -32.14 -9.08 12.51
N SER A 777 -32.03 -8.01 13.29
CA SER A 777 -33.15 -7.39 13.98
C SER A 777 -33.17 -5.90 13.71
N PHE A 778 -34.30 -5.36 13.28
CA PHE A 778 -34.44 -3.93 13.04
C PHE A 778 -35.82 -3.43 13.45
N ARG A 779 -35.92 -2.11 13.56
CA ARG A 779 -37.18 -1.41 13.80
C ARG A 779 -37.21 -0.13 12.97
N VAL A 780 -38.33 0.12 12.29
CA VAL A 780 -38.57 1.38 11.56
C VAL A 780 -39.04 2.47 12.53
N LYS A 781 -38.78 3.74 12.21
CA LYS A 781 -39.34 4.86 13.00
C LYS A 781 -40.87 4.88 12.87
N PRO A 782 -41.60 5.29 13.92
CA PRO A 782 -43.07 5.31 13.88
C PRO A 782 -43.62 6.08 12.66
N GLY A 783 -44.54 5.45 11.91
CA GLY A 783 -45.15 6.03 10.71
C GLY A 783 -44.37 5.82 9.41
N ASN A 784 -43.22 5.13 9.47
CA ASN A 784 -42.37 4.81 8.32
C ASN A 784 -42.40 3.32 7.96
N GLU A 785 -43.50 2.62 8.26
CA GLU A 785 -43.67 1.20 7.95
C GLU A 785 -43.40 0.94 6.46
N SER A 786 -42.49 0.00 6.18
CA SER A 786 -42.02 -0.25 4.83
C SER A 786 -41.74 -1.74 4.61
N LYS A 787 -41.65 -2.14 3.34
CA LYS A 787 -41.16 -3.46 2.97
C LYS A 787 -39.63 -3.46 3.00
N VAL A 788 -39.05 -3.32 4.19
CA VAL A 788 -37.59 -3.31 4.38
C VAL A 788 -37.00 -4.63 3.86
N GLN A 789 -35.90 -4.59 3.11
CA GLN A 789 -35.39 -5.71 2.33
C GLN A 789 -33.93 -5.99 2.65
N GLU A 790 -33.52 -7.26 2.62
CA GLU A 790 -32.08 -7.58 2.59
C GLU A 790 -31.61 -7.75 1.16
N PHE A 791 -30.55 -7.05 0.80
CA PHE A 791 -29.92 -7.12 -0.50
C PHE A 791 -28.73 -8.06 -0.46
N TRP A 792 -28.62 -8.91 -1.47
CA TRP A 792 -27.53 -9.85 -1.64
C TRP A 792 -27.02 -9.82 -3.07
N TYR A 793 -25.70 -9.68 -3.20
CA TYR A 793 -25.00 -9.48 -4.44
C TYR A 793 -23.97 -10.58 -4.67
N THR A 794 -23.97 -11.12 -5.88
CA THR A 794 -22.93 -12.03 -6.34
C THR A 794 -22.30 -11.51 -7.62
N ARG A 795 -21.03 -11.89 -7.88
CA ARG A 795 -20.36 -11.56 -9.15
C ARG A 795 -21.15 -12.10 -10.34
N SER A 796 -21.28 -11.25 -11.36
CA SER A 796 -21.98 -11.58 -12.60
C SER A 796 -21.13 -11.18 -13.80
N ASP A 797 -20.84 -12.16 -14.65
CA ASP A 797 -20.23 -11.91 -15.96
C ASP A 797 -20.79 -12.83 -17.04
N THR A 798 -20.56 -12.49 -18.29
CA THR A 798 -21.10 -13.23 -19.45
C THR A 798 -20.19 -14.36 -19.91
N LYS A 799 -19.10 -14.65 -19.20
CA LYS A 799 -18.14 -15.68 -19.59
C LYS A 799 -18.69 -17.04 -19.16
N THR A 800 -18.54 -18.05 -20.01
CA THR A 800 -19.14 -19.37 -19.79
C THR A 800 -18.12 -20.48 -19.56
N ASP A 801 -16.83 -20.20 -19.77
CA ASP A 801 -15.73 -21.15 -19.63
C ASP A 801 -14.70 -20.73 -18.58
N CYS A 802 -13.95 -21.74 -18.11
CA CYS A 802 -12.83 -21.56 -17.17
C CYS A 802 -11.48 -21.49 -17.91
N VAL A 803 -11.44 -21.77 -19.22
CA VAL A 803 -10.16 -21.74 -19.96
C VAL A 803 -9.87 -20.31 -20.39
N SER A 804 -8.68 -19.78 -20.09
CA SER A 804 -8.26 -18.54 -20.74
C SER A 804 -6.78 -18.52 -21.14
N ASN A 805 -6.54 -18.15 -22.39
CA ASN A 805 -5.33 -17.43 -22.75
C ASN A 805 -5.40 -16.04 -22.10
N ARG A 806 -4.73 -15.87 -20.95
CA ARG A 806 -4.48 -14.58 -20.26
C ARG A 806 -5.72 -13.71 -19.98
N GLU A 807 -6.35 -13.91 -18.82
CA GLU A 807 -7.28 -12.99 -18.11
C GLU A 807 -8.81 -13.14 -18.34
N LEU A 808 -9.27 -14.25 -18.93
CA LEU A 808 -10.69 -14.46 -19.24
C LEU A 808 -11.37 -15.64 -18.51
N HIS A 809 -10.96 -16.02 -17.29
CA HIS A 809 -11.78 -16.96 -16.52
C HIS A 809 -13.05 -16.25 -16.01
N SER A 810 -14.15 -16.99 -15.93
CA SER A 810 -15.39 -16.51 -15.34
C SER A 810 -15.25 -16.34 -13.83
N THR A 811 -15.84 -15.27 -13.33
CA THR A 811 -16.07 -14.97 -11.90
C THR A 811 -17.56 -15.07 -11.55
N ASP A 812 -18.39 -15.53 -12.49
CA ASP A 812 -19.83 -15.61 -12.38
C ASP A 812 -20.24 -16.62 -11.29
N VAL A 813 -21.14 -16.18 -10.42
CA VAL A 813 -21.83 -17.03 -9.47
C VAL A 813 -23.27 -17.20 -9.96
N VAL A 814 -23.58 -18.39 -10.45
CA VAL A 814 -24.90 -18.70 -10.99
C VAL A 814 -25.89 -18.79 -9.85
N VAL A 815 -26.81 -17.81 -9.81
CA VAL A 815 -27.87 -17.71 -8.83
C VAL A 815 -29.13 -18.39 -9.36
N SER A 816 -29.76 -19.23 -8.54
CA SER A 816 -31.09 -19.79 -8.85
C SER A 816 -31.95 -19.88 -7.61
N LYS A 817 -33.26 -19.69 -7.78
CA LYS A 817 -34.24 -19.81 -6.69
C LYS A 817 -34.72 -21.25 -6.60
N ALA A 818 -34.37 -21.94 -5.52
CA ALA A 818 -34.78 -23.32 -5.28
C ALA A 818 -36.20 -23.39 -4.70
N SER A 819 -36.54 -22.46 -3.82
CA SER A 819 -37.89 -22.27 -3.26
C SER A 819 -38.07 -20.80 -2.85
N ASP A 820 -39.23 -20.44 -2.28
CA ASP A 820 -39.44 -19.10 -1.74
C ASP A 820 -38.43 -18.72 -0.63
N ASN A 821 -37.87 -19.72 0.05
CA ASN A 821 -36.96 -19.50 1.18
C ASN A 821 -35.52 -19.93 0.91
N VAL A 822 -35.20 -20.43 -0.30
CA VAL A 822 -33.88 -20.99 -0.60
C VAL A 822 -33.34 -20.46 -1.93
N MET A 823 -32.13 -19.91 -1.87
CA MET A 823 -31.33 -19.51 -3.03
C MET A 823 -30.11 -20.43 -3.16
N ASN A 824 -29.81 -20.89 -4.37
CA ASN A 824 -28.58 -21.61 -4.67
C ASN A 824 -27.57 -20.65 -5.31
N LEU A 825 -26.31 -20.75 -4.88
CA LEU A 825 -25.17 -19.98 -5.38
C LEU A 825 -24.12 -20.98 -5.89
N ASN A 826 -23.86 -20.96 -7.19
CA ASN A 826 -22.94 -21.91 -7.82
C ASN A 826 -21.89 -21.16 -8.65
N PRO A 827 -20.69 -20.91 -8.09
CA PRO A 827 -19.57 -20.35 -8.84
C PRO A 827 -19.25 -21.22 -10.06
N ARG A 828 -18.95 -20.59 -11.20
CA ARG A 828 -18.62 -21.36 -12.42
C ARG A 828 -17.22 -21.94 -12.39
N CYS A 829 -16.25 -21.11 -12.04
CA CYS A 829 -14.84 -21.41 -12.18
C CYS A 829 -14.09 -21.12 -10.90
N HIS A 830 -13.05 -21.88 -10.66
CA HIS A 830 -12.27 -21.77 -9.44
C HIS A 830 -11.37 -20.51 -9.46
N TYR A 831 -11.46 -19.63 -8.46
CA TYR A 831 -10.63 -18.40 -8.38
C TYR A 831 -9.13 -18.70 -8.25
N LEU A 832 -8.78 -19.74 -7.50
CA LEU A 832 -7.40 -20.11 -7.21
C LEU A 832 -6.81 -21.09 -8.23
N ARG A 833 -7.67 -21.88 -8.90
CA ARG A 833 -7.29 -22.76 -10.01
C ARG A 833 -8.06 -22.35 -11.27
N ARG A 834 -7.63 -21.25 -11.88
CA ARG A 834 -8.37 -20.53 -12.93
C ARG A 834 -8.87 -21.39 -14.10
N GLU A 835 -8.31 -22.58 -14.34
CA GLU A 835 -8.59 -23.48 -15.47
C GLU A 835 -9.59 -24.61 -15.16
N VAL A 836 -10.11 -24.71 -13.94
CA VAL A 836 -11.05 -25.76 -13.55
C VAL A 836 -12.38 -25.19 -13.05
N PRO A 837 -13.48 -25.95 -13.16
CA PRO A 837 -14.75 -25.60 -12.52
C PRO A 837 -14.59 -25.45 -11.01
N ALA A 838 -15.40 -24.59 -10.41
CA ALA A 838 -15.44 -24.49 -8.95
C ALA A 838 -15.96 -25.80 -8.34
N GLU A 839 -15.35 -26.23 -7.24
CA GLU A 839 -15.77 -27.42 -6.49
C GLU A 839 -16.92 -27.10 -5.51
N VAL A 840 -17.11 -25.83 -5.17
CA VAL A 840 -18.10 -25.40 -4.17
C VAL A 840 -19.50 -25.27 -4.77
N SER A 841 -20.49 -25.65 -3.98
CA SER A 841 -21.88 -25.24 -4.16
C SER A 841 -22.38 -24.69 -2.83
N ALA A 842 -23.23 -23.66 -2.89
CA ALA A 842 -23.73 -23.01 -1.70
C ALA A 842 -25.24 -22.76 -1.76
N THR A 843 -25.86 -22.68 -0.59
CA THR A 843 -27.25 -22.29 -0.42
C THR A 843 -27.39 -21.23 0.65
N MET A 844 -28.36 -20.35 0.46
CA MET A 844 -28.83 -19.42 1.48
C MET A 844 -30.29 -19.73 1.77
N THR A 845 -30.58 -20.11 3.02
CA THR A 845 -31.94 -20.39 3.49
C THR A 845 -32.39 -19.28 4.42
N GLY A 846 -33.54 -18.66 4.14
CA GLY A 846 -34.07 -17.52 4.89
C GLY A 846 -35.37 -17.83 5.61
N ALA A 847 -35.54 -17.28 6.80
CA ALA A 847 -36.82 -17.21 7.51
C ALA A 847 -36.90 -15.92 8.31
N ALA A 848 -38.11 -15.49 8.66
CA ALA A 848 -38.35 -14.29 9.44
C ALA A 848 -39.59 -14.44 10.33
N LEU A 849 -39.73 -13.58 11.34
CA LEU A 849 -40.93 -13.53 12.17
C LEU A 849 -42.14 -13.05 11.36
N ASN A 850 -41.93 -12.03 10.52
CA ASN A 850 -42.91 -11.64 9.52
C ASN A 850 -42.71 -12.48 8.25
N ALA A 851 -43.81 -12.97 7.66
CA ALA A 851 -43.74 -13.75 6.43
C ALA A 851 -43.04 -12.96 5.31
N GLY A 852 -42.16 -13.64 4.58
CA GLY A 852 -41.35 -13.07 3.50
C GLY A 852 -40.73 -14.17 2.65
N LYS A 853 -40.05 -13.75 1.59
CA LYS A 853 -39.43 -14.66 0.62
C LYS A 853 -38.29 -14.01 -0.13
N PHE A 854 -37.45 -14.83 -0.73
CA PHE A 854 -36.50 -14.38 -1.75
C PHE A 854 -37.20 -14.01 -3.05
N VAL A 855 -36.80 -12.88 -3.63
CA VAL A 855 -37.21 -12.44 -4.96
C VAL A 855 -35.97 -12.03 -5.76
N THR A 856 -36.09 -12.11 -7.08
CA THR A 856 -34.98 -11.94 -8.03
C THR A 856 -35.30 -10.91 -9.13
N ASP A 857 -36.39 -10.16 -8.95
CA ASP A 857 -36.84 -9.10 -9.84
C ASP A 857 -36.10 -7.78 -9.57
N ILE A 858 -36.16 -6.87 -10.54
CA ILE A 858 -35.66 -5.51 -10.37
C ILE A 858 -36.50 -4.80 -9.29
N PRO A 859 -35.88 -4.13 -8.30
CA PRO A 859 -36.62 -3.39 -7.29
C PRO A 859 -37.55 -2.34 -7.88
N THR A 860 -38.84 -2.41 -7.54
CA THR A 860 -39.87 -1.49 -8.08
C THR A 860 -39.72 -0.05 -7.59
N PHE A 861 -38.93 0.19 -6.55
CA PHE A 861 -38.61 1.52 -6.04
C PHE A 861 -37.33 2.10 -6.63
N PHE A 862 -36.59 1.33 -7.45
CA PHE A 862 -35.53 1.92 -8.27
C PHE A 862 -36.17 2.80 -9.36
N PRO A 863 -35.45 3.83 -9.84
CA PRO A 863 -35.97 4.71 -10.88
C PRO A 863 -36.52 3.96 -12.08
N SER A 864 -37.71 4.36 -12.54
CA SER A 864 -38.36 3.78 -13.73
C SER A 864 -37.94 4.45 -15.04
N ASP A 865 -36.97 5.36 -15.00
CA ASP A 865 -36.40 6.02 -16.17
C ASP A 865 -35.77 4.98 -17.10
N SER A 866 -36.17 4.98 -18.38
CA SER A 866 -35.74 3.97 -19.34
C SER A 866 -34.24 4.05 -19.69
N GLU A 867 -33.64 5.24 -19.65
CA GLU A 867 -32.20 5.42 -19.89
C GLU A 867 -31.42 4.82 -18.72
N PHE A 868 -31.85 5.09 -17.48
CA PHE A 868 -31.28 4.48 -16.28
C PHE A 868 -31.42 2.96 -16.30
N GLN A 869 -32.63 2.46 -16.56
CA GLN A 869 -32.85 1.01 -16.60
C GLN A 869 -31.99 0.36 -17.67
N THR A 870 -31.84 0.96 -18.85
CA THR A 870 -30.99 0.40 -19.91
C THR A 870 -29.51 0.37 -19.53
N ASP A 871 -29.03 1.37 -18.78
CA ASP A 871 -27.62 1.45 -18.42
C ASP A 871 -27.25 0.63 -17.18
N ALA A 872 -28.07 0.67 -16.13
CA ALA A 872 -27.72 0.15 -14.82
C ALA A 872 -28.38 -1.20 -14.48
N LEU A 873 -29.48 -1.55 -15.13
CA LEU A 873 -30.32 -2.67 -14.73
C LEU A 873 -30.60 -3.61 -15.91
N SER A 874 -30.60 -4.91 -15.67
CA SER A 874 -31.10 -5.86 -16.65
C SER A 874 -31.63 -7.11 -15.98
N MET A 875 -32.23 -8.01 -16.76
CA MET A 875 -32.62 -9.33 -16.32
C MET A 875 -31.79 -10.37 -17.07
N ARG A 876 -31.25 -11.35 -16.35
CA ARG A 876 -30.55 -12.49 -16.93
C ARG A 876 -30.95 -13.75 -16.18
N ASP A 877 -31.45 -14.74 -16.91
CA ASP A 877 -31.93 -16.02 -16.35
C ASP A 877 -32.97 -15.84 -15.23
N GLY A 878 -33.81 -14.81 -15.34
CA GLY A 878 -34.82 -14.48 -14.33
C GLY A 878 -34.27 -13.81 -13.06
N ILE A 879 -32.98 -13.41 -13.06
CA ILE A 879 -32.31 -12.71 -11.98
C ILE A 879 -31.95 -11.28 -12.39
N ALA A 880 -32.27 -10.32 -11.54
CA ALA A 880 -31.89 -8.93 -11.70
C ALA A 880 -30.37 -8.79 -11.72
N GLN A 881 -29.89 -8.00 -12.66
CA GLN A 881 -28.48 -7.67 -12.83
C GLN A 881 -28.34 -6.17 -12.59
N VAL A 882 -27.52 -5.81 -11.63
CA VAL A 882 -27.15 -4.41 -11.34
C VAL A 882 -25.77 -4.17 -11.94
N SER A 883 -25.56 -3.02 -12.56
CA SER A 883 -24.30 -2.66 -13.21
C SER A 883 -23.86 -1.26 -12.80
N MET A 884 -22.54 -1.08 -12.68
CA MET A 884 -21.91 0.23 -12.59
C MET A 884 -20.69 0.32 -13.50
N THR A 885 -20.29 1.55 -13.82
CA THR A 885 -18.99 1.81 -14.44
C THR A 885 -18.03 2.26 -13.36
N ASN A 886 -16.93 1.54 -13.19
CA ASN A 886 -15.95 1.82 -12.16
C ASN A 886 -14.95 2.92 -12.58
N VAL A 887 -14.06 3.37 -11.69
CA VAL A 887 -13.07 4.45 -11.99
C VAL A 887 -12.11 4.09 -13.14
N LEU A 888 -11.92 2.80 -13.44
CA LEU A 888 -11.15 2.33 -14.60
C LEU A 888 -11.96 2.33 -15.91
N ARG A 889 -13.18 2.89 -15.89
CA ARG A 889 -14.15 2.89 -16.99
C ARG A 889 -14.52 1.49 -17.48
N LYS A 890 -14.44 0.50 -16.59
CA LYS A 890 -14.89 -0.87 -16.87
C LYS A 890 -16.28 -1.06 -16.28
N ARG A 891 -17.13 -1.74 -17.04
CA ARG A 891 -18.46 -2.14 -16.59
C ARG A 891 -18.35 -3.34 -15.67
N GLU A 892 -18.87 -3.21 -14.46
CA GLU A 892 -19.02 -4.31 -13.51
C GLU A 892 -20.49 -4.63 -13.34
N SER A 893 -20.81 -5.92 -13.23
CA SER A 893 -22.15 -6.40 -12.97
C SER A 893 -22.20 -7.29 -11.73
N ARG A 894 -23.34 -7.27 -11.04
CA ARG A 894 -23.70 -8.19 -9.96
C ARG A 894 -25.09 -8.73 -10.17
N SER A 895 -25.30 -10.00 -9.83
CA SER A 895 -26.64 -10.56 -9.71
C SER A 895 -27.22 -10.12 -8.36
N LEU A 896 -28.43 -9.59 -8.37
CA LEU A 896 -29.17 -9.18 -7.18
C LEU A 896 -30.28 -10.19 -6.88
N PHE A 897 -30.30 -10.69 -5.65
CA PHE A 897 -31.46 -11.33 -5.06
C PHE A 897 -31.70 -10.72 -3.68
N ARG A 898 -32.95 -10.75 -3.22
CA ARG A 898 -33.34 -10.00 -2.02
C ARG A 898 -34.40 -10.69 -1.20
N TRP A 899 -34.31 -10.57 0.12
CA TRP A 899 -35.39 -11.00 1.01
C TRP A 899 -36.42 -9.89 1.15
N VAL A 900 -37.68 -10.17 0.83
CA VAL A 900 -38.77 -9.18 0.84
C VAL A 900 -39.92 -9.69 1.71
N PRO A 901 -40.36 -8.91 2.71
CA PRO A 901 -41.53 -9.27 3.50
C PRO A 901 -42.80 -9.15 2.64
N ASP A 902 -43.78 -10.00 2.94
CA ASP A 902 -45.06 -10.02 2.22
C ASP A 902 -45.82 -8.69 2.42
N ASN A 903 -45.69 -8.09 3.60
CA ASN A 903 -46.32 -6.83 4.00
C ASN A 903 -45.29 -5.81 4.50
N ALA A 904 -45.71 -4.55 4.62
CA ALA A 904 -44.91 -3.55 5.32
C ALA A 904 -44.78 -3.93 6.80
N VAL A 905 -43.61 -3.71 7.40
CA VAL A 905 -43.29 -4.11 8.78
C VAL A 905 -42.84 -2.90 9.60
N SER A 906 -43.19 -2.91 10.89
CA SER A 906 -42.68 -1.96 11.90
C SER A 906 -41.36 -2.41 12.53
N ASP A 907 -41.20 -3.71 12.64
CA ASP A 907 -40.08 -4.41 13.26
C ASP A 907 -40.05 -5.85 12.74
N ASP A 908 -38.87 -6.46 12.70
CA ASP A 908 -38.71 -7.83 12.25
C ASP A 908 -37.45 -8.46 12.86
N VAL A 909 -37.43 -9.79 12.89
CA VAL A 909 -36.23 -10.59 13.13
C VAL A 909 -36.12 -11.62 12.02
N ARG A 910 -34.95 -11.69 11.39
CA ARG A 910 -34.68 -12.54 10.22
C ARG A 910 -33.48 -13.41 10.49
N LEU A 911 -33.53 -14.66 10.02
CA LEU A 911 -32.41 -15.59 10.08
C LEU A 911 -32.08 -16.09 8.68
N PHE A 912 -30.82 -15.97 8.30
CA PHE A 912 -30.25 -16.51 7.07
C PHE A 912 -29.18 -17.54 7.42
N TYR A 913 -29.37 -18.77 6.95
CA TYR A 913 -28.38 -19.84 7.08
C TYR A 913 -27.59 -19.96 5.78
N LEU A 914 -26.27 -19.78 5.87
CA LEU A 914 -25.32 -19.79 4.77
C LEU A 914 -24.57 -21.13 4.79
N HIS A 915 -24.97 -22.03 3.90
CA HIS A 915 -24.40 -23.36 3.79
C HIS A 915 -23.52 -23.47 2.55
N ALA A 916 -22.24 -23.82 2.70
CA ALA A 916 -21.36 -24.14 1.59
C ALA A 916 -20.82 -25.55 1.73
N ALA A 917 -20.70 -26.27 0.62
CA ALA A 917 -20.16 -27.62 0.62
C ALA A 917 -19.43 -27.91 -0.69
N THR A 918 -18.61 -28.96 -0.65
CA THR A 918 -17.91 -29.52 -1.80
C THR A 918 -18.27 -31.00 -1.94
N PRO A 919 -18.01 -31.65 -3.09
CA PRO A 919 -18.16 -33.09 -3.23
C PRO A 919 -17.37 -33.89 -2.18
N THR A 920 -16.18 -33.41 -1.80
CA THR A 920 -15.30 -34.06 -0.83
C THR A 920 -15.80 -33.88 0.61
N ASN A 921 -16.50 -32.78 0.91
CA ASN A 921 -17.08 -32.48 2.22
C ASN A 921 -18.58 -32.83 2.32
N GLY A 922 -19.01 -33.94 1.71
CA GLY A 922 -20.36 -34.48 1.88
C GLY A 922 -21.49 -33.81 1.07
N GLY A 923 -21.18 -32.78 0.27
CA GLY A 923 -22.13 -32.08 -0.58
C GLY A 923 -23.22 -31.30 0.16
N LEU A 924 -24.08 -30.62 -0.59
CA LEU A 924 -25.15 -29.79 -0.02
C LEU A 924 -26.20 -30.64 0.72
N GLN A 925 -26.48 -30.25 1.96
CA GLN A 925 -27.55 -30.83 2.78
C GLN A 925 -28.77 -29.89 2.81
N PRO A 926 -30.00 -30.42 2.85
CA PRO A 926 -31.19 -29.59 3.03
C PRO A 926 -31.17 -28.87 4.38
N ILE A 927 -31.48 -27.58 4.37
CA ILE A 927 -31.64 -26.75 5.57
C ILE A 927 -33.12 -26.41 5.73
N THR A 928 -33.65 -26.63 6.93
CA THR A 928 -34.99 -26.17 7.31
C THR A 928 -34.89 -25.21 8.47
N ILE A 929 -35.58 -24.07 8.38
CA ILE A 929 -35.66 -23.08 9.46
C ILE A 929 -37.13 -22.94 9.86
N VAL A 930 -37.42 -23.16 11.15
CA VAL A 930 -38.75 -22.98 11.73
C VAL A 930 -38.72 -21.74 12.64
N PRO A 931 -39.34 -20.62 12.23
CA PRO A 931 -39.49 -19.46 13.10
C PRO A 931 -40.60 -19.74 14.12
N ASN A 932 -40.21 -19.88 15.39
CA ASN A 932 -41.13 -20.01 16.51
C ASN A 932 -41.36 -18.63 17.10
N GLY A 933 -42.51 -18.02 16.77
CA GLY A 933 -42.84 -16.63 17.15
C GLY A 933 -42.79 -16.32 18.64
N SER A 934 -42.95 -17.33 19.51
CA SER A 934 -42.59 -17.24 20.93
C SER A 934 -42.19 -18.63 21.45
N CYS A 935 -41.02 -18.72 22.07
CA CYS A 935 -40.54 -19.92 22.78
C CYS A 935 -40.50 -19.73 24.31
N GLY A 936 -41.11 -18.65 24.79
CA GLY A 936 -41.07 -18.17 26.17
C GLY A 936 -41.63 -16.75 26.28
N ALA A 937 -41.82 -16.26 27.50
CA ALA A 937 -42.24 -14.86 27.71
C ALA A 937 -41.13 -13.93 27.21
N ASP A 938 -41.48 -13.03 26.27
CA ASP A 938 -40.57 -12.05 25.67
C ASP A 938 -39.38 -12.63 24.89
N THR A 939 -39.49 -13.87 24.36
CA THR A 939 -38.41 -14.50 23.56
C THR A 939 -38.93 -15.04 22.24
N VAL A 940 -38.12 -14.90 21.19
CA VAL A 940 -38.33 -15.48 19.85
C VAL A 940 -37.26 -16.53 19.57
N CYS A 941 -37.61 -17.60 18.86
CA CYS A 941 -36.67 -18.66 18.56
C CYS A 941 -36.70 -19.06 17.08
N PHE A 942 -35.54 -19.48 16.58
CA PHE A 942 -35.43 -20.16 15.30
C PHE A 942 -34.84 -21.54 15.52
N GLU A 943 -35.53 -22.58 15.05
CA GLU A 943 -35.00 -23.93 15.03
C GLU A 943 -34.49 -24.25 13.62
N VAL A 944 -33.19 -24.44 13.51
CA VAL A 944 -32.51 -24.74 12.25
C VAL A 944 -32.10 -26.20 12.24
N THR A 945 -32.54 -26.95 11.24
CA THR A 945 -32.20 -28.36 11.05
C THR A 945 -31.34 -28.54 9.80
N LYS A 946 -30.15 -29.12 9.97
CA LYS A 946 -29.23 -29.58 8.91
C LYS A 946 -29.03 -31.08 9.06
N GLY A 947 -29.47 -31.86 8.08
CA GLY A 947 -29.46 -33.32 8.18
C GLY A 947 -30.25 -33.80 9.41
N THR A 948 -29.57 -34.40 10.38
CA THR A 948 -30.18 -34.86 11.65
C THR A 948 -29.93 -33.95 12.84
N GLN A 949 -29.16 -32.87 12.67
CA GLN A 949 -28.81 -31.95 13.75
C GLN A 949 -29.76 -30.75 13.74
N THR A 950 -30.38 -30.46 14.88
CA THR A 950 -31.18 -29.26 15.08
C THR A 950 -30.48 -28.32 16.07
N THR A 951 -30.35 -27.05 15.70
CA THR A 951 -29.84 -25.99 16.57
C THR A 951 -30.92 -24.93 16.77
N ARG A 952 -31.17 -24.54 18.00
CA ARG A 952 -32.08 -23.45 18.37
C ARG A 952 -31.28 -22.18 18.66
N TYR A 953 -31.70 -21.09 18.05
CA TYR A 953 -31.23 -19.73 18.30
C TYR A 953 -32.32 -18.95 19.03
N THR A 954 -32.04 -18.48 20.24
CA THR A 954 -33.02 -17.76 21.07
C THR A 954 -32.62 -16.30 21.20
N LEU A 955 -33.56 -15.40 20.88
CA LEU A 955 -33.41 -13.97 21.11
C LEU A 955 -34.44 -13.50 22.13
N LYS A 956 -34.01 -12.67 23.07
CA LYS A 956 -34.84 -12.07 24.10
C LYS A 956 -35.14 -10.62 23.77
N GLN A 957 -36.39 -10.23 23.90
CA GLN A 957 -36.80 -8.85 23.78
C GLN A 957 -36.46 -8.09 25.07
N ALA A 958 -35.59 -7.08 24.98
CA ALA A 958 -35.17 -6.24 26.10
C ALA A 958 -34.98 -4.79 25.62
N ASP A 959 -35.59 -3.84 26.32
CA ASP A 959 -35.55 -2.40 25.97
C ASP A 959 -35.95 -2.11 24.52
N GLY A 960 -36.87 -2.93 24.02
CA GLY A 960 -37.31 -2.93 22.64
C GLY A 960 -36.42 -3.73 21.71
N HIS A 961 -35.12 -3.95 21.97
CA HIS A 961 -34.23 -4.74 21.11
C HIS A 961 -34.52 -6.23 21.22
N TYR A 962 -34.24 -6.99 20.16
CA TYR A 962 -34.05 -8.44 20.29
C TYR A 962 -32.56 -8.68 20.49
N GLN A 963 -32.18 -9.32 21.59
CA GLN A 963 -30.78 -9.62 21.91
C GLN A 963 -30.60 -11.13 21.89
N MET A 964 -29.60 -11.64 21.17
CA MET A 964 -29.34 -13.08 21.15
C MET A 964 -28.84 -13.54 22.52
N GLU A 965 -29.53 -14.52 23.12
CA GLU A 965 -29.31 -14.96 24.49
C GLU A 965 -28.67 -16.35 24.56
N VAL A 966 -29.15 -17.29 23.73
CA VAL A 966 -28.79 -18.71 23.84
C VAL A 966 -28.68 -19.37 22.45
N ILE A 967 -27.69 -20.25 22.30
CA ILE A 967 -27.55 -21.18 21.17
C ILE A 967 -27.53 -22.61 21.73
N GLU A 968 -28.51 -23.44 21.36
CA GLU A 968 -28.70 -24.79 21.90
C GLU A 968 -28.72 -25.84 20.78
N SER A 969 -27.93 -26.90 20.90
CA SER A 969 -28.14 -28.12 20.08
C SER A 969 -29.27 -28.94 20.72
N LEU A 970 -30.28 -29.31 19.93
CA LEU A 970 -31.47 -30.06 20.37
C LEU A 970 -31.36 -31.57 20.12
#